data_AF-F2D254-F1
#
_entry.id   AF-F2D254-F1
#
_cell.length_a   1.000
_cell.length_b   1.000
_cell.length_c   1.000
_cell.angle_alpha   90.00
_cell.angle_beta   90.00
_cell.angle_gamma   90.00
#
_symmetry.space_group_name_H-M   'P 1'
#
loop_
_entity.id
_entity.type
_entity.pdbx_description
1 polymer ?
#
loop_
_entity_poly.entity_id
_entity_poly.type
_entity_poly.pdbx_seq_one_letter_code
_entity_poly.pdbx_strand_id
1 'polypeptide(L)'
;MKLAVEVADAAELSAKDGAASCNAFVEVEFDGQRQRTATRPGDLSPHWNETLVFDVRDPARLSTLTVDVSVQHDRSLNDHNALRPHAFLGRVRVSGDSVARSPDDAVVQRYPLDKRGLFSRVSGDIALRLYLVADARDGDRVAAQDHAAPAVDTGGGLQQQNQQQPSQPAAGSLDPERMVRNVFSGGGEAPAGASAASGGPAAAETKGKSGHDTREFRSIPASSGGGNEPRRHTLHAMAAPPPPAGQTVVVPKPAGPAQAPAPGSQYGLTETKPPLPAKMGPRAGTNKIASTYDMVEPMSYLYVTVVKARDLPSMDLTGALDPYVEVKLGNFKGVTRHLEKNQNPVWRQTFAFSGAHLQASQLEVIVMDKDTLRDDFVGRVVFDMSDIPSRLPPDSPLAPQWYSLADAHGERFRHGHPLGEIMLAVWLGTQADEAFPEAWHSDAHSLSREGLTNTRSKVYYSPKLIYLKISVIAAQDLIAADKGRPLAPTIAKIQMGSQIRRTRPGQPQGSANQAWNEEFMFVASEPFEDPLVVTVEEKVAAGRDEPIGRIIIPVAAPYVPRNDLAKSVPSKWFNLSRGMTVDEAAADATTGTKHREHSKTFASKIHLKMSLETAYHVLDESTHYSSDLQPAAKKLRKSAIGVLEVGILSARGLGGSKNPYCVAKYGSKWVRTRTLLGTAAPAWNEQYTWEVFDLSTVITVAVFDNNHVHHSEGAKDQRIGKVRVRLATLESDRVYTHYYPLMALSPGGLKKTGELHLAVRFTCTAWANMLAQYGRPLLPKMHYSNPISVLQLDYLRFQAMQMVATRLGRSEPPLHREVVEYMLDVDSHMFSLRRSKANFYRITSLFSGVVAVGKWFDGICKWKNPLTTVLVHVLFLILVCYPELILPTVFLYLFMIGVWNYRRRPRKPPHMDTVLSHAEQVHPDELDEEFDTFPTSKPSDVVRMRYDRLRSVAGRVQTVVGDLAMQGERAQSLLSWRDPRATAIFITLSLIVAVVLYVTPFQVVAVVAGMYMLRHPRFRSKQPSVPFNFYKRLPAKGDMLL
;
A
#
# COMPACT_ATOMS: atom_id res chain seq x y z
N MET A 1 -14.02 -22.72 35.10
CA MET A 1 -12.91 -22.61 34.13
C MET A 1 -11.88 -21.69 34.74
N LYS A 2 -10.59 -21.98 34.61
CA LYS A 2 -9.53 -21.22 35.26
C LYS A 2 -8.59 -20.58 34.25
N LEU A 3 -8.07 -19.40 34.59
CA LEU A 3 -6.98 -18.72 33.89
C LEU A 3 -5.68 -19.06 34.61
N ALA A 4 -4.73 -19.68 33.90
CA ALA A 4 -3.36 -19.82 34.34
C ALA A 4 -2.50 -18.69 33.77
N VAL A 5 -1.70 -18.06 34.63
CA VAL A 5 -0.71 -17.04 34.29
C VAL A 5 0.64 -17.54 34.77
N GLU A 6 1.40 -18.15 33.86
CA GLU A 6 2.77 -18.60 34.08
C GLU A 6 3.72 -17.40 33.93
N VAL A 7 4.36 -17.03 35.05
CA VAL A 7 5.35 -15.95 35.14
C VAL A 7 6.72 -16.57 35.02
N ALA A 8 7.35 -16.44 33.84
CA ALA A 8 8.64 -17.07 33.56
C ALA A 8 9.79 -16.23 34.12
N ASP A 9 10.08 -15.08 33.51
CA ASP A 9 11.22 -14.23 33.85
C ASP A 9 10.95 -12.74 33.58
N ALA A 10 11.80 -11.87 34.14
CA ALA A 10 11.91 -10.48 33.71
C ALA A 10 13.38 -10.15 33.40
N ALA A 11 13.64 -9.09 32.63
CA ALA A 11 15.00 -8.63 32.37
C ALA A 11 15.12 -7.10 32.37
N GLU A 12 16.33 -6.60 32.59
CA GLU A 12 16.69 -5.16 32.57
C GLU A 12 15.86 -4.28 33.53
N LEU A 13 15.41 -4.85 34.67
CA LEU A 13 14.64 -4.12 35.67
C LEU A 13 15.41 -2.91 36.21
N SER A 14 14.71 -1.79 36.43
CA SER A 14 15.34 -0.58 36.96
C SER A 14 15.63 -0.74 38.46
N ALA A 15 16.92 -0.81 38.83
CA ALA A 15 17.35 -0.75 40.22
C ALA A 15 16.76 0.50 40.94
N LYS A 16 16.48 0.36 42.24
CA LYS A 16 15.86 1.39 43.08
C LYS A 16 16.77 1.77 44.23
N ASP A 17 16.46 2.90 44.87
CA ASP A 17 16.95 3.27 46.19
C ASP A 17 18.48 3.34 46.33
N GLY A 18 19.17 3.59 45.21
CA GLY A 18 20.64 3.71 45.13
C GLY A 18 21.40 2.38 45.02
N ALA A 19 20.72 1.24 45.16
CA ALA A 19 21.33 -0.08 45.05
C ALA A 19 21.68 -0.44 43.60
N ALA A 20 22.59 -1.42 43.44
CA ALA A 20 22.95 -2.01 42.14
C ALA A 20 22.02 -3.17 41.71
N SER A 21 21.01 -3.50 42.52
CA SER A 21 20.14 -4.67 42.38
C SER A 21 18.69 -4.32 42.78
N CYS A 22 17.76 -5.26 42.63
CA CYS A 22 16.43 -5.16 43.24
C CYS A 22 15.94 -6.50 43.78
N ASN A 23 15.14 -6.46 44.85
CA ASN A 23 14.42 -7.64 45.34
C ASN A 23 13.04 -7.63 44.68
N ALA A 24 12.81 -8.42 43.64
CA ALA A 24 11.63 -8.33 42.80
C ALA A 24 10.59 -9.41 43.11
N PHE A 25 9.31 -9.05 43.10
CA PHE A 25 8.19 -9.99 42.97
C PHE A 25 7.20 -9.49 41.91
N VAL A 26 6.37 -10.40 41.42
CA VAL A 26 5.31 -10.12 40.45
C VAL A 26 3.96 -10.31 41.13
N GLU A 27 3.05 -9.36 40.94
CA GLU A 27 1.71 -9.38 41.49
C GLU A 27 0.70 -9.25 40.35
N VAL A 28 -0.17 -10.25 40.21
CA VAL A 28 -1.15 -10.42 39.13
C VAL A 28 -2.57 -10.23 39.69
N GLU A 29 -3.35 -9.37 39.05
CA GLU A 29 -4.74 -9.06 39.38
C GLU A 29 -5.65 -9.37 38.18
N PHE A 30 -6.71 -10.16 38.39
CA PHE A 30 -7.68 -10.56 37.36
C PHE A 30 -9.07 -10.79 37.98
N ASP A 31 -10.11 -10.21 37.40
CA ASP A 31 -11.53 -10.33 37.84
C ASP A 31 -11.75 -10.16 39.36
N GLY A 32 -11.02 -9.21 39.97
CA GLY A 32 -11.06 -8.92 41.41
C GLY A 32 -10.31 -9.92 42.31
N GLN A 33 -9.66 -10.93 41.74
CA GLN A 33 -8.72 -11.82 42.43
C GLN A 33 -7.29 -11.31 42.24
N ARG A 34 -6.43 -11.56 43.22
CA ARG A 34 -5.05 -11.03 43.21
C ARG A 34 -4.10 -12.01 43.88
N GLN A 35 -3.01 -12.35 43.21
CA GLN A 35 -1.98 -13.30 43.66
C GLN A 35 -0.58 -12.74 43.37
N ARG A 36 0.45 -13.26 44.03
CA ARG A 36 1.84 -12.84 43.84
C ARG A 36 2.80 -14.01 43.81
N THR A 37 3.90 -13.85 43.08
CA THR A 37 5.05 -14.78 43.06
C THR A 37 5.94 -14.59 44.29
N ALA A 38 6.88 -15.50 44.51
CA ALA A 38 7.92 -15.36 45.52
C ALA A 38 8.88 -14.18 45.21
N THR A 39 9.36 -13.49 46.24
CA THR A 39 10.36 -12.43 46.07
C THR A 39 11.73 -13.04 45.74
N ARG A 40 12.32 -12.65 44.59
CA ARG A 40 13.69 -12.96 44.19
C ARG A 40 14.62 -11.83 44.64
N PRO A 41 15.51 -12.04 45.63
CA PRO A 41 16.39 -10.98 46.13
C PRO A 41 17.57 -10.71 45.19
N GLY A 42 18.03 -9.46 45.14
CA GLY A 42 19.33 -9.10 44.56
C GLY A 42 19.49 -9.16 43.04
N ASP A 43 18.43 -9.40 42.26
CA ASP A 43 18.52 -9.65 40.80
C ASP A 43 17.80 -8.56 39.97
N LEU A 44 18.38 -8.21 38.81
CA LEU A 44 17.78 -7.30 37.81
C LEU A 44 17.16 -8.04 36.61
N SER A 45 17.43 -9.34 36.49
CA SER A 45 16.80 -10.24 35.51
C SER A 45 16.22 -11.51 36.18
N PRO A 46 15.33 -11.35 37.19
CA PRO A 46 14.82 -12.45 37.99
C PRO A 46 14.00 -13.48 37.20
N HIS A 47 14.22 -14.76 37.52
CA HIS A 47 13.43 -15.89 37.06
C HIS A 47 12.48 -16.38 38.17
N TRP A 48 11.22 -16.64 37.83
CA TRP A 48 10.22 -17.23 38.74
C TRP A 48 9.85 -18.65 38.32
N ASN A 49 9.38 -18.82 37.08
CA ASN A 49 8.73 -20.04 36.58
C ASN A 49 7.55 -20.47 37.46
N GLU A 50 6.75 -19.50 37.91
CA GLU A 50 5.63 -19.71 38.85
C GLU A 50 4.28 -19.47 38.14
N THR A 51 3.35 -20.43 38.25
CA THR A 51 2.02 -20.36 37.62
C THR A 51 0.96 -19.96 38.64
N LEU A 52 0.39 -18.77 38.46
CA LEU A 52 -0.72 -18.25 39.26
C LEU A 52 -2.05 -18.60 38.58
N VAL A 53 -3.06 -19.04 39.35
CA VAL A 53 -4.29 -19.63 38.80
C VAL A 53 -5.53 -18.96 39.37
N PHE A 54 -6.38 -18.42 38.50
CA PHE A 54 -7.52 -17.57 38.83
C PHE A 54 -8.83 -18.18 38.31
N ASP A 55 -9.92 -18.07 39.06
CA ASP A 55 -11.24 -18.53 38.61
C ASP A 55 -11.87 -17.54 37.63
N VAL A 56 -12.31 -18.00 36.46
CA VAL A 56 -13.04 -17.17 35.48
C VAL A 56 -14.52 -17.21 35.80
N ARG A 57 -15.06 -16.14 36.42
CA ARG A 57 -16.46 -16.09 36.88
C ARG A 57 -17.47 -16.04 35.73
N ASP A 58 -17.13 -15.36 34.65
CA ASP A 58 -17.94 -15.26 33.43
C ASP A 58 -17.06 -15.45 32.18
N PRO A 59 -17.06 -16.65 31.56
CA PRO A 59 -16.29 -16.92 30.35
C PRO A 59 -16.71 -16.07 29.14
N ALA A 60 -17.96 -15.59 29.06
CA ALA A 60 -18.43 -14.78 27.93
C ALA A 60 -17.83 -13.37 27.97
N ARG A 61 -17.44 -12.88 29.16
CA ARG A 61 -16.78 -11.59 29.35
C ARG A 61 -15.26 -11.63 29.26
N LEU A 62 -14.63 -12.81 29.13
CA LEU A 62 -13.17 -12.97 29.17
C LEU A 62 -12.43 -12.01 28.22
N SER A 63 -12.87 -11.88 26.97
CA SER A 63 -12.32 -10.93 25.97
C SER A 63 -12.33 -9.47 26.44
N THR A 64 -13.34 -9.08 27.23
CA THR A 64 -13.49 -7.70 27.75
C THR A 64 -12.72 -7.45 29.04
N LEU A 65 -12.16 -8.49 29.67
CA LEU A 65 -11.38 -8.40 30.90
C LEU A 65 -9.89 -8.21 30.59
N THR A 66 -9.16 -7.58 31.51
CA THR A 66 -7.70 -7.44 31.43
C THR A 66 -7.03 -8.18 32.58
N VAL A 67 -6.03 -9.00 32.25
CA VAL A 67 -5.07 -9.52 33.22
C VAL A 67 -4.05 -8.42 33.49
N ASP A 68 -3.94 -7.98 34.73
CA ASP A 68 -3.03 -6.92 35.12
C ASP A 68 -1.85 -7.48 35.89
N VAL A 69 -0.63 -7.17 35.46
CA VAL A 69 0.59 -7.73 36.04
C VAL A 69 1.51 -6.59 36.43
N SER A 70 1.81 -6.46 37.72
CA SER A 70 2.71 -5.45 38.25
C SER A 70 3.98 -6.08 38.83
N VAL A 71 5.13 -5.49 38.50
CA VAL A 71 6.43 -5.87 39.06
C VAL A 71 6.75 -4.88 40.17
N GLN A 72 7.11 -5.40 41.34
CA GLN A 72 7.32 -4.61 42.55
C GLN A 72 8.63 -5.00 43.24
N HIS A 73 9.31 -3.99 43.77
CA HIS A 73 10.48 -4.17 44.61
C HIS A 73 10.05 -4.28 46.07
N ASP A 74 10.37 -5.40 46.71
CA ASP A 74 10.16 -5.60 48.14
C ASP A 74 11.30 -4.95 48.95
N ARG A 75 10.93 -3.93 49.73
CA ARG A 75 11.82 -3.22 50.65
C ARG A 75 11.83 -3.85 52.04
N SER A 76 10.83 -4.69 52.39
CA SER A 76 10.75 -5.30 53.72
C SER A 76 11.93 -6.23 54.03
N LEU A 77 12.63 -6.72 53.00
CA LEU A 77 13.88 -7.47 53.11
C LEU A 77 15.12 -6.62 53.42
N ASN A 78 15.07 -5.30 53.22
CA ASN A 78 16.17 -4.38 53.46
C ASN A 78 15.93 -3.45 54.67
N ASP A 79 14.66 -3.09 54.92
CA ASP A 79 14.22 -2.27 56.06
C ASP A 79 12.83 -2.75 56.53
N HIS A 80 12.79 -3.38 57.70
CA HIS A 80 11.56 -3.88 58.31
C HIS A 80 10.60 -2.75 58.78
N ASN A 81 11.09 -1.52 58.96
CA ASN A 81 10.31 -0.36 59.42
C ASN A 81 9.88 0.56 58.26
N ALA A 82 10.08 0.16 57.01
CA ALA A 82 9.81 0.98 55.84
C ALA A 82 8.32 1.39 55.71
N LEU A 83 8.03 2.69 55.86
CA LEU A 83 6.70 3.33 55.70
C LEU A 83 5.97 3.00 54.37
N ARG A 84 6.67 2.44 53.38
CA ARG A 84 6.08 1.79 52.20
C ARG A 84 6.90 0.51 51.91
N PRO A 85 6.37 -0.69 52.17
CA PRO A 85 7.13 -1.94 52.04
C PRO A 85 7.39 -2.33 50.57
N HIS A 86 6.66 -1.75 49.61
CA HIS A 86 6.78 -2.10 48.19
C HIS A 86 6.97 -0.85 47.33
N ALA A 87 7.92 -0.91 46.40
CA ALA A 87 8.22 0.15 45.43
C ALA A 87 7.95 -0.32 43.99
N PHE A 88 7.27 0.49 43.19
CA PHE A 88 6.85 0.11 41.84
C PHE A 88 8.03 0.00 40.86
N LEU A 89 8.23 -1.19 40.29
CA LEU A 89 9.21 -1.46 39.22
C LEU A 89 8.58 -1.34 37.84
N GLY A 90 7.34 -1.82 37.63
CA GLY A 90 6.67 -1.76 36.33
C GLY A 90 5.26 -2.38 36.33
N ARG A 91 4.53 -2.27 35.20
CA ARG A 91 3.21 -2.90 35.00
C ARG A 91 2.99 -3.27 33.53
N VAL A 92 2.21 -4.30 33.25
CA VAL A 92 1.62 -4.58 31.93
C VAL A 92 0.15 -4.95 32.12
N ARG A 93 -0.71 -4.47 31.22
CA ARG A 93 -2.10 -4.93 31.12
C ARG A 93 -2.26 -5.74 29.83
N VAL A 94 -2.69 -6.98 29.98
CA VAL A 94 -2.84 -7.97 28.91
C VAL A 94 -4.34 -8.18 28.68
N SER A 95 -4.81 -8.10 27.43
CA SER A 95 -6.23 -8.37 27.11
C SER A 95 -6.54 -9.87 27.27
N GLY A 96 -7.73 -10.21 27.78
CA GLY A 96 -8.22 -11.58 27.79
C GLY A 96 -8.29 -12.21 26.39
N ASP A 97 -8.42 -11.41 25.32
CA ASP A 97 -8.31 -11.86 23.92
C ASP A 97 -6.97 -12.55 23.59
N SER A 98 -5.92 -12.28 24.37
CA SER A 98 -4.57 -12.83 24.15
C SER A 98 -4.24 -14.04 25.03
N VAL A 99 -5.22 -14.54 25.79
CA VAL A 99 -5.13 -15.80 26.55
C VAL A 99 -5.36 -16.97 25.60
N ALA A 100 -4.46 -17.96 25.63
CA ALA A 100 -4.59 -19.17 24.83
C ALA A 100 -5.73 -20.08 25.33
N ARG A 101 -6.41 -20.78 24.41
CA ARG A 101 -7.54 -21.68 24.75
C ARG A 101 -7.11 -22.99 25.41
N SER A 102 -5.85 -23.36 25.26
CA SER A 102 -5.21 -24.55 25.82
C SER A 102 -3.77 -24.21 26.27
N PRO A 103 -3.13 -25.03 27.12
CA PRO A 103 -1.70 -24.88 27.41
C PRO A 103 -0.79 -25.13 26.19
N ASP A 104 -1.24 -25.95 25.23
CA ASP A 104 -0.45 -26.32 24.05
C ASP A 104 -0.40 -25.19 23.01
N ASP A 105 -1.49 -24.42 22.86
CA ASP A 105 -1.54 -23.19 22.08
C ASP A 105 -0.74 -22.03 22.72
N ALA A 106 -0.33 -22.18 23.99
CA ALA A 106 0.19 -21.08 24.80
C ALA A 106 1.70 -20.89 24.63
N VAL A 107 2.09 -19.76 24.05
CA VAL A 107 3.50 -19.36 23.88
C VAL A 107 3.87 -18.25 24.87
N VAL A 108 5.07 -18.35 25.47
CA VAL A 108 5.64 -17.29 26.31
C VAL A 108 5.82 -16.00 25.49
N GLN A 109 5.18 -14.92 25.93
CA GLN A 109 5.25 -13.60 25.32
C GLN A 109 5.97 -12.62 26.26
N ARG A 110 6.89 -11.81 25.72
CA ARG A 110 7.59 -10.76 26.47
C ARG A 110 6.94 -9.40 26.26
N TYR A 111 6.63 -8.73 27.36
CA TYR A 111 5.91 -7.46 27.41
C TYR A 111 6.78 -6.38 28.08
N PRO A 112 7.01 -5.22 27.44
CA PRO A 112 7.74 -4.12 28.06
C PRO A 112 6.94 -3.52 29.23
N LEU A 113 7.64 -3.11 30.29
CA LEU A 113 6.99 -2.59 31.50
C LEU A 113 6.60 -1.11 31.36
N ASP A 114 5.31 -0.82 31.54
CA ASP A 114 4.73 0.52 31.52
C ASP A 114 5.04 1.34 32.78
N LYS A 115 5.06 2.65 32.57
CA LYS A 115 5.29 3.68 33.60
C LYS A 115 3.99 4.10 34.27
N ARG A 116 4.00 4.15 35.61
CA ARG A 116 2.87 4.65 36.43
C ARG A 116 2.69 6.18 36.37
N GLY A 117 3.66 6.90 35.81
CA GLY A 117 3.57 8.35 35.57
C GLY A 117 4.82 8.92 34.90
N LEU A 118 4.75 10.18 34.44
CA LEU A 118 5.78 10.85 33.64
C LEU A 118 7.19 10.83 34.26
N PHE A 119 7.28 10.89 35.59
CA PHE A 119 8.55 10.90 36.33
C PHE A 119 9.01 9.52 36.83
N SER A 120 8.27 8.44 36.56
CA SER A 120 8.67 7.11 37.03
C SER A 120 9.81 6.52 36.18
N ARG A 121 10.98 6.35 36.79
CA ARG A 121 12.08 5.57 36.23
C ARG A 121 11.70 4.08 36.32
N VAL A 122 11.47 3.49 35.15
CA VAL A 122 11.09 2.10 34.86
C VAL A 122 11.89 1.70 33.63
N SER A 123 12.43 0.48 33.65
CA SER A 123 13.05 -0.22 32.53
C SER A 123 12.76 -1.72 32.66
N GLY A 124 12.98 -2.45 31.57
CA GLY A 124 12.81 -3.89 31.52
C GLY A 124 11.49 -4.35 30.91
N ASP A 125 11.41 -5.66 30.73
CA ASP A 125 10.28 -6.41 30.21
C ASP A 125 10.04 -7.68 31.04
N ILE A 126 8.83 -8.24 30.95
CA ILE A 126 8.39 -9.44 31.66
C ILE A 126 7.84 -10.48 30.68
N ALA A 127 8.23 -11.74 30.87
CA ALA A 127 7.77 -12.88 30.10
C ALA A 127 6.61 -13.59 30.80
N LEU A 128 5.48 -13.68 30.11
CA LEU A 128 4.24 -14.25 30.60
C LEU A 128 3.68 -15.24 29.58
N ARG A 129 3.10 -16.34 30.04
CA ARG A 129 2.34 -17.29 29.23
C ARG A 129 0.97 -17.47 29.87
N LEU A 130 -0.08 -17.11 29.13
CA LEU A 130 -1.45 -17.06 29.64
C LEU A 130 -2.32 -18.07 28.90
N TYR A 131 -3.00 -18.95 29.64
CA TYR A 131 -3.84 -19.99 29.05
C TYR A 131 -5.04 -20.35 29.93
N LEU A 132 -6.06 -20.92 29.31
CA LEU A 132 -7.21 -21.46 30.02
C LEU A 132 -7.01 -22.93 30.39
N VAL A 133 -7.49 -23.27 31.58
CA VAL A 133 -7.56 -24.63 32.13
C VAL A 133 -9.02 -24.98 32.35
N ALA A 134 -9.45 -26.10 31.78
CA ALA A 134 -10.77 -26.66 32.07
C ALA A 134 -10.76 -27.31 33.46
N ASP A 135 -11.81 -27.11 34.24
CA ASP A 135 -11.98 -27.85 35.50
C ASP A 135 -12.35 -29.30 35.17
N ALA A 136 -11.40 -30.21 35.33
CA ALA A 136 -11.69 -31.64 35.38
C ALA A 136 -12.65 -31.89 36.56
N ARG A 137 -13.78 -32.55 36.28
CA ARG A 137 -14.61 -33.14 37.34
C ARG A 137 -13.87 -34.34 37.94
N ASP A 138 -14.18 -34.67 39.19
CA ASP A 138 -13.47 -35.69 39.98
C ASP A 138 -13.21 -36.99 39.21
N GLY A 139 -11.94 -37.40 39.15
CA GLY A 139 -11.55 -38.54 38.32
C GLY A 139 -10.07 -38.90 38.23
N ASP A 140 -9.20 -38.46 39.14
CA ASP A 140 -8.12 -39.31 39.69
C ASP A 140 -7.29 -38.61 40.78
N ARG A 141 -6.80 -39.41 41.74
CA ARG A 141 -5.77 -39.05 42.74
C ARG A 141 -4.74 -40.19 42.75
N VAL A 142 -3.56 -39.95 43.33
CA VAL A 142 -2.32 -40.76 43.24
C VAL A 142 -1.47 -40.33 42.02
N ALA A 143 -0.17 -40.04 42.14
CA ALA A 143 0.72 -40.09 43.31
C ALA A 143 1.33 -38.71 43.64
N ALA A 144 1.69 -38.51 44.90
CA ALA A 144 2.57 -37.43 45.35
C ALA A 144 3.71 -38.05 46.18
N GLN A 145 4.95 -37.83 45.73
CA GLN A 145 6.19 -37.95 46.50
C GLN A 145 7.09 -36.82 46.01
N ASP A 146 7.40 -35.76 46.76
CA ASP A 146 8.15 -35.62 48.03
C ASP A 146 9.68 -35.60 47.88
N HIS A 147 10.28 -34.62 48.58
CA HIS A 147 11.69 -34.49 48.94
C HIS A 147 12.71 -34.24 47.79
N ALA A 148 13.83 -33.56 47.99
CA ALA A 148 14.25 -32.59 49.01
C ALA A 148 15.45 -31.78 48.49
N ALA A 149 15.87 -30.74 49.22
CA ALA A 149 17.11 -30.00 48.95
C ALA A 149 18.22 -30.34 49.97
N PRO A 150 19.48 -30.42 49.52
CA PRO A 150 20.65 -29.97 50.26
C PRO A 150 21.19 -28.66 49.62
N ALA A 151 21.39 -27.56 50.36
CA ALA A 151 22.30 -27.33 51.49
C ALA A 151 23.70 -26.85 51.04
N VAL A 152 24.25 -25.92 51.81
CA VAL A 152 25.44 -25.09 51.49
C VAL A 152 26.70 -25.68 52.09
N ASP A 153 27.85 -25.51 51.43
CA ASP A 153 29.10 -25.27 52.18
C ASP A 153 30.06 -24.32 51.41
N THR A 154 31.24 -24.09 51.96
CA THR A 154 31.99 -22.82 51.93
C THR A 154 33.38 -22.91 51.28
N GLY A 155 34.02 -21.73 51.08
CA GLY A 155 35.44 -21.60 51.44
C GLY A 155 36.43 -21.01 50.41
N GLY A 156 36.74 -19.72 50.55
CA GLY A 156 38.01 -19.10 50.09
C GLY A 156 38.24 -18.93 48.58
N GLY A 157 39.21 -18.11 48.14
CA GLY A 157 40.02 -17.13 48.89
C GLY A 157 41.32 -16.73 48.17
N LEU A 158 41.72 -15.44 48.30
CA LEU A 158 43.01 -14.84 47.84
C LEU A 158 43.16 -14.69 46.29
N GLN A 159 43.40 -13.47 45.77
CA GLN A 159 44.70 -12.82 45.42
C GLN A 159 45.46 -13.53 44.26
N GLN A 160 46.19 -12.84 43.36
CA GLN A 160 46.81 -11.50 43.43
C GLN A 160 46.97 -10.82 42.03
N GLN A 161 47.58 -9.63 42.01
CA GLN A 161 48.15 -8.96 40.82
C GLN A 161 49.41 -9.74 40.31
N ASN A 162 50.10 -9.47 39.19
CA ASN A 162 50.34 -8.20 38.49
C ASN A 162 50.83 -8.39 37.02
N GLN A 163 51.18 -7.27 36.37
CA GLN A 163 51.76 -7.07 35.03
C GLN A 163 52.92 -8.01 34.62
N GLN A 164 53.06 -8.31 33.31
CA GLN A 164 54.14 -7.77 32.44
C GLN A 164 54.03 -8.16 30.94
N GLN A 165 54.64 -7.33 30.08
CA GLN A 165 55.02 -7.54 28.66
C GLN A 165 56.57 -7.70 28.61
N PRO A 166 57.27 -7.97 27.46
CA PRO A 166 56.86 -7.91 26.04
C PRO A 166 57.38 -9.04 25.10
N SER A 167 56.91 -9.08 23.83
CA SER A 167 57.75 -9.24 22.61
C SER A 167 56.91 -9.22 21.30
N GLN A 168 57.44 -8.65 20.21
CA GLN A 168 56.89 -8.72 18.82
C GLN A 168 57.71 -9.73 17.96
N PRO A 169 57.30 -10.12 16.72
CA PRO A 169 57.17 -9.27 15.50
C PRO A 169 55.69 -9.09 15.07
N ALA A 170 55.21 -8.07 14.33
CA ALA A 170 55.58 -7.51 13.00
C ALA A 170 55.35 -8.50 11.83
N ALA A 171 54.69 -8.18 10.70
CA ALA A 171 53.94 -7.00 10.22
C ALA A 171 52.85 -7.49 9.21
N GLY A 172 51.94 -6.69 8.62
CA GLY A 172 51.73 -5.24 8.61
C GLY A 172 50.37 -4.89 7.94
N SER A 173 50.02 -3.60 7.87
CA SER A 173 48.66 -3.10 7.58
C SER A 173 48.52 -2.35 6.25
N LEU A 174 47.35 -2.44 5.60
CA LEU A 174 46.89 -1.48 4.57
C LEU A 174 45.37 -1.23 4.65
N ASP A 175 44.97 0.03 4.46
CA ASP A 175 43.59 0.53 4.64
C ASP A 175 42.71 0.44 3.36
N PRO A 176 41.39 0.22 3.50
CA PRO A 176 40.47 0.12 2.36
C PRO A 176 39.75 1.45 1.99
N GLU A 177 40.48 2.54 1.74
CA GLU A 177 39.89 3.81 1.25
C GLU A 177 40.58 4.40 -0.02
N ARG A 178 40.60 3.67 -1.15
CA ARG A 178 40.86 4.29 -2.48
C ARG A 178 40.46 3.46 -3.72
N MET A 179 39.17 3.40 -4.08
CA MET A 179 38.79 2.81 -5.39
C MET A 179 37.46 3.31 -6.03
N VAL A 180 37.17 4.63 -6.01
CA VAL A 180 36.15 5.22 -6.92
C VAL A 180 36.61 6.58 -7.46
N ARG A 181 37.41 6.57 -8.54
CA ARG A 181 37.52 7.69 -9.51
C ARG A 181 38.24 7.22 -10.79
N ASN A 182 38.10 8.01 -11.85
CA ASN A 182 38.79 7.91 -13.14
C ASN A 182 38.36 6.75 -14.07
N VAL A 183 37.14 6.83 -14.57
CA VAL A 183 36.85 6.55 -15.99
C VAL A 183 36.13 7.80 -16.53
N PHE A 184 36.57 8.31 -17.69
CA PHE A 184 36.29 9.63 -18.31
C PHE A 184 37.28 10.77 -17.99
N SER A 185 38.49 10.65 -18.55
CA SER A 185 39.23 11.72 -19.24
C SER A 185 40.19 11.05 -20.21
N GLY A 186 40.25 11.53 -21.46
CA GLY A 186 41.03 10.89 -22.53
C GLY A 186 42.41 11.50 -22.73
N GLY A 187 43.26 10.75 -23.43
CA GLY A 187 44.56 11.15 -23.96
C GLY A 187 45.05 10.00 -24.83
N GLY A 188 45.13 10.22 -26.14
CA GLY A 188 45.55 9.20 -27.10
C GLY A 188 46.83 9.61 -27.81
N GLU A 189 47.55 8.64 -28.35
CA GLU A 189 48.69 8.89 -29.23
C GLU A 189 48.73 7.86 -30.38
N ALA A 190 49.52 8.15 -31.42
CA ALA A 190 49.31 7.64 -32.78
C ALA A 190 50.23 6.45 -33.18
N PRO A 191 49.92 5.70 -34.26
CA PRO A 191 50.60 4.44 -34.61
C PRO A 191 51.73 4.57 -35.65
N ALA A 192 52.47 3.48 -35.90
CA ALA A 192 53.47 3.37 -36.97
C ALA A 192 53.58 1.94 -37.55
N GLY A 193 53.92 1.82 -38.85
CA GLY A 193 54.09 0.57 -39.64
C GLY A 193 52.89 0.27 -40.55
N ALA A 194 52.87 0.56 -41.86
CA ALA A 194 53.71 0.13 -43.01
C ALA A 194 53.42 -1.33 -43.46
N SER A 195 53.35 -1.72 -44.75
CA SER A 195 53.62 -1.11 -46.09
C SER A 195 53.11 -2.08 -47.21
N ALA A 196 52.91 -1.77 -48.50
CA ALA A 196 52.76 -0.56 -49.35
C ALA A 196 52.41 -0.98 -50.82
N ALA A 197 52.40 -0.04 -51.80
CA ALA A 197 52.36 -0.23 -53.28
C ALA A 197 51.05 -0.71 -53.96
N SER A 198 50.67 -0.31 -55.20
CA SER A 198 51.15 0.76 -56.11
C SER A 198 50.21 0.97 -57.34
N GLY A 199 50.09 2.20 -57.87
CA GLY A 199 49.50 2.48 -59.20
C GLY A 199 49.02 3.94 -59.40
N GLY A 200 49.37 4.59 -60.53
CA GLY A 200 48.99 5.99 -60.89
C GLY A 200 48.10 6.08 -62.15
N PRO A 201 47.99 7.23 -62.86
CA PRO A 201 48.84 8.43 -62.84
C PRO A 201 48.07 9.79 -62.65
N ALA A 202 48.67 10.90 -63.13
CA ALA A 202 48.42 12.32 -62.78
C ALA A 202 47.36 13.05 -63.69
N ALA A 203 47.07 14.37 -63.63
CA ALA A 203 47.88 15.52 -63.20
C ALA A 203 47.14 16.87 -62.93
N ALA A 204 47.95 17.87 -62.52
CA ALA A 204 47.80 19.35 -62.57
C ALA A 204 47.20 20.11 -61.35
N GLU A 205 47.77 21.30 -61.09
CA GLU A 205 47.54 22.20 -59.94
C GLU A 205 46.76 23.49 -60.36
N THR A 206 46.26 24.38 -59.48
CA THR A 206 47.09 25.43 -58.81
C THR A 206 46.32 26.31 -57.79
N LYS A 207 47.03 26.73 -56.72
CA LYS A 207 47.02 28.03 -55.97
C LYS A 207 45.69 28.79 -55.66
N GLY A 208 45.49 29.20 -54.39
CA GLY A 208 44.51 30.26 -54.02
C GLY A 208 44.40 30.66 -52.53
N LYS A 209 45.09 31.74 -52.11
CA LYS A 209 45.21 32.31 -50.75
C LYS A 209 43.89 32.75 -50.01
N SER A 210 43.81 32.40 -48.71
CA SER A 210 43.42 33.20 -47.50
C SER A 210 42.34 34.31 -47.50
N GLY A 211 41.51 34.39 -46.44
CA GLY A 211 40.88 35.65 -46.01
C GLY A 211 39.81 35.57 -44.89
N HIS A 212 39.78 36.60 -44.02
CA HIS A 212 38.66 36.99 -43.12
C HIS A 212 37.44 37.48 -43.97
N ASP A 213 36.23 37.79 -43.47
CA ASP A 213 35.85 38.32 -42.15
C ASP A 213 34.36 38.06 -41.73
N THR A 214 33.91 38.80 -40.71
CA THR A 214 32.65 38.70 -39.94
C THR A 214 31.37 39.29 -40.58
N ARG A 215 30.24 38.98 -39.90
CA ARG A 215 29.08 39.83 -39.51
C ARG A 215 27.69 39.62 -40.16
N GLU A 216 26.71 39.69 -39.25
CA GLU A 216 25.31 40.21 -39.34
C GLU A 216 24.38 39.82 -40.50
N PHE A 217 23.14 39.42 -40.14
CA PHE A 217 22.03 39.18 -41.07
C PHE A 217 20.89 40.19 -40.87
N ARG A 218 20.43 40.77 -41.98
CA ARG A 218 19.22 41.59 -42.09
C ARG A 218 18.09 40.81 -42.79
N SER A 219 16.89 41.37 -42.86
CA SER A 219 15.64 40.65 -43.11
C SER A 219 14.93 41.02 -44.42
N ILE A 220 14.23 40.05 -45.04
CA ILE A 220 13.05 40.21 -45.96
C ILE A 220 13.41 40.77 -47.37
N PRO A 221 12.67 40.54 -48.49
CA PRO A 221 11.40 39.81 -48.77
C PRO A 221 11.42 38.77 -49.95
N ALA A 222 10.22 38.21 -50.26
CA ALA A 222 9.67 37.90 -51.62
C ALA A 222 10.22 36.71 -52.47
N SER A 223 9.45 36.11 -53.42
CA SER A 223 7.98 36.02 -53.67
C SER A 223 7.61 35.00 -54.80
N SER A 224 6.31 34.87 -55.12
CA SER A 224 5.66 34.08 -56.21
C SER A 224 5.62 32.55 -56.05
N GLY A 225 4.58 31.81 -56.48
CA GLY A 225 3.22 32.13 -57.00
C GLY A 225 2.56 30.88 -57.63
N GLY A 226 1.24 30.71 -57.80
CA GLY A 226 0.05 31.49 -57.40
C GLY A 226 -1.26 30.88 -57.98
N GLY A 227 -2.44 31.36 -57.54
CA GLY A 227 -3.78 30.98 -58.05
C GLY A 227 -4.54 29.94 -57.21
N ASN A 228 -5.89 29.94 -57.11
CA ASN A 228 -6.89 30.89 -57.63
C ASN A 228 -8.16 30.91 -56.73
N GLU A 229 -9.00 31.95 -56.79
CA GLU A 229 -10.15 32.21 -55.87
C GLU A 229 -11.33 32.93 -56.58
N PRO A 230 -12.57 32.88 -56.05
CA PRO A 230 -13.50 33.99 -56.24
C PRO A 230 -14.39 34.38 -55.03
N ARG A 231 -14.03 35.48 -54.34
CA ARG A 231 -14.88 36.61 -53.88
C ARG A 231 -16.38 36.39 -53.52
N ARG A 232 -16.78 37.00 -52.39
CA ARG A 232 -17.86 38.03 -52.38
C ARG A 232 -17.72 39.06 -51.23
N HIS A 233 -18.52 40.12 -51.27
CA HIS A 233 -18.23 41.42 -50.63
C HIS A 233 -18.84 41.66 -49.24
N THR A 234 -18.19 42.55 -48.48
CA THR A 234 -18.72 43.22 -47.27
C THR A 234 -19.45 44.53 -47.62
N LEU A 235 -20.33 44.99 -46.72
CA LEU A 235 -20.93 46.33 -46.72
C LEU A 235 -20.64 47.04 -45.38
N HIS A 236 -20.47 48.36 -45.42
CA HIS A 236 -20.31 49.20 -44.24
C HIS A 236 -21.67 49.66 -43.67
N ALA A 237 -21.69 49.98 -42.37
CA ALA A 237 -22.76 50.75 -41.72
C ALA A 237 -22.14 51.90 -40.89
N MET A 238 -22.84 53.02 -40.80
CA MET A 238 -22.36 54.28 -40.19
C MET A 238 -22.69 54.39 -38.69
N ALA A 239 -21.99 55.29 -38.00
CA ALA A 239 -22.35 55.72 -36.64
C ALA A 239 -23.49 56.76 -36.66
N ALA A 240 -24.24 56.83 -35.56
CA ALA A 240 -25.39 57.73 -35.37
C ALA A 240 -25.32 58.47 -34.02
N PRO A 241 -25.96 59.66 -33.86
CA PRO A 241 -25.79 60.54 -32.70
C PRO A 241 -26.64 60.17 -31.47
N PRO A 242 -26.35 60.71 -30.27
CA PRO A 242 -27.08 60.41 -29.03
C PRO A 242 -28.42 61.17 -28.90
N PRO A 243 -29.48 60.53 -28.36
CA PRO A 243 -30.73 61.19 -27.97
C PRO A 243 -30.64 61.88 -26.58
N PRO A 244 -31.60 62.78 -26.23
CA PRO A 244 -31.52 63.63 -25.04
C PRO A 244 -31.91 62.93 -23.73
N ALA A 245 -31.65 63.61 -22.61
CA ALA A 245 -31.87 63.11 -21.26
C ALA A 245 -33.35 63.18 -20.80
N GLY A 246 -33.77 62.20 -19.98
CA GLY A 246 -34.89 62.37 -19.06
C GLY A 246 -36.16 61.54 -19.29
N GLN A 247 -36.06 60.20 -19.38
CA GLN A 247 -37.18 59.32 -18.99
C GLN A 247 -36.68 57.93 -18.58
N THR A 248 -37.17 57.40 -17.45
CA THR A 248 -36.80 56.08 -16.92
C THR A 248 -37.81 55.01 -17.33
N VAL A 249 -37.38 54.06 -18.16
CA VAL A 249 -38.15 52.84 -18.48
C VAL A 249 -37.35 51.63 -18.03
N VAL A 250 -37.90 50.85 -17.09
CA VAL A 250 -37.29 49.59 -16.63
C VAL A 250 -37.68 48.48 -17.61
N VAL A 251 -36.75 48.10 -18.49
CA VAL A 251 -36.91 46.95 -19.40
C VAL A 251 -36.26 45.72 -18.76
N PRO A 252 -36.94 44.55 -18.70
CA PRO A 252 -36.33 43.31 -18.23
C PRO A 252 -35.10 42.95 -19.07
N LYS A 253 -33.98 42.68 -18.41
CA LYS A 253 -32.71 42.35 -19.06
C LYS A 253 -32.86 41.04 -19.86
N PRO A 254 -32.72 41.04 -21.21
CA PRO A 254 -32.72 39.80 -21.97
C PRO A 254 -31.51 38.95 -21.56
N ALA A 255 -31.66 37.62 -21.63
CA ALA A 255 -30.57 36.70 -21.37
C ALA A 255 -29.47 36.91 -22.43
N GLY A 256 -28.36 37.54 -22.01
CA GLY A 256 -27.17 37.62 -22.84
C GLY A 256 -26.63 36.22 -23.14
N PRO A 257 -25.89 36.03 -24.25
CA PRO A 257 -25.29 34.74 -24.57
C PRO A 257 -24.49 34.23 -23.37
N ALA A 258 -24.71 32.98 -22.99
CA ALA A 258 -24.08 32.39 -21.82
C ALA A 258 -22.56 32.57 -21.93
N GLN A 259 -21.94 33.24 -20.93
CA GLN A 259 -20.49 33.34 -20.87
C GLN A 259 -19.92 31.93 -20.87
N ALA A 260 -19.10 31.61 -21.88
CA ALA A 260 -18.43 30.32 -21.96
C ALA A 260 -17.69 30.09 -20.62
N PRO A 261 -17.91 28.95 -19.95
CA PRO A 261 -17.35 28.72 -18.63
C PRO A 261 -15.83 28.83 -18.69
N ALA A 262 -15.25 29.61 -17.76
CA ALA A 262 -13.82 29.90 -17.78
C ALA A 262 -13.00 28.58 -17.83
N PRO A 263 -11.96 28.48 -18.68
CA PRO A 263 -11.18 27.26 -18.83
C PRO A 263 -10.62 26.80 -17.49
N GLY A 264 -10.74 25.49 -17.22
CA GLY A 264 -10.46 24.86 -15.92
C GLY A 264 -11.67 24.69 -14.99
N SER A 265 -12.78 25.43 -15.16
CA SER A 265 -13.95 25.32 -14.25
C SER A 265 -14.69 23.98 -14.33
N GLN A 266 -14.66 23.28 -15.46
CA GLN A 266 -15.35 22.00 -15.67
C GLN A 266 -14.69 20.82 -14.91
N TYR A 267 -13.45 20.99 -14.44
CA TYR A 267 -12.64 19.96 -13.77
C TYR A 267 -12.41 20.24 -12.27
N GLY A 268 -13.15 21.18 -11.68
CA GLY A 268 -13.06 21.49 -10.25
C GLY A 268 -13.89 20.58 -9.35
N LEU A 269 -13.41 20.32 -8.12
CA LEU A 269 -14.19 19.63 -7.08
C LEU A 269 -15.48 20.38 -6.72
N THR A 270 -16.62 19.71 -6.84
CA THR A 270 -17.90 20.19 -6.30
C THR A 270 -18.12 19.61 -4.91
N GLU A 271 -18.20 20.46 -3.88
CA GLU A 271 -18.50 20.03 -2.51
C GLU A 271 -20.01 19.81 -2.35
N THR A 272 -20.38 18.71 -1.69
CA THR A 272 -21.77 18.26 -1.56
C THR A 272 -22.19 18.18 -0.09
N LYS A 273 -23.50 18.15 0.16
CA LYS A 273 -24.09 17.88 1.49
C LYS A 273 -25.12 16.73 1.41
N PRO A 274 -24.72 15.50 1.06
CA PRO A 274 -25.59 14.33 1.16
C PRO A 274 -26.11 14.14 2.59
N PRO A 275 -27.30 13.53 2.77
CA PRO A 275 -27.94 13.29 4.06
C PRO A 275 -27.27 12.14 4.86
N LEU A 276 -25.94 12.21 5.02
CA LEU A 276 -25.17 11.20 5.74
C LEU A 276 -25.44 11.28 7.25
N PRO A 277 -25.60 10.14 7.96
CA PRO A 277 -25.70 10.12 9.42
C PRO A 277 -24.55 10.90 10.10
N ALA A 278 -23.33 10.79 9.58
CA ALA A 278 -22.14 11.52 10.06
C ALA A 278 -22.27 13.06 10.02
N LYS A 279 -23.23 13.61 9.27
CA LYS A 279 -23.43 15.06 9.09
C LYS A 279 -24.74 15.60 9.67
N MET A 280 -25.74 14.76 9.94
CA MET A 280 -27.01 15.18 10.53
C MET A 280 -26.92 15.39 12.05
N GLY A 281 -26.03 14.66 12.74
CA GLY A 281 -25.85 14.76 14.18
C GLY A 281 -27.05 14.21 14.99
N PRO A 282 -26.97 14.24 16.34
CA PRO A 282 -27.88 13.52 17.24
C PRO A 282 -29.28 14.19 17.40
N ARG A 283 -29.76 14.89 16.38
CA ARG A 283 -31.10 15.52 16.34
C ARG A 283 -32.04 14.94 15.28
N ALA A 284 -31.56 14.07 14.39
CA ALA A 284 -32.43 13.09 13.73
C ALA A 284 -32.84 12.02 14.76
N GLY A 285 -34.09 11.57 14.72
CA GLY A 285 -34.67 10.74 15.78
C GLY A 285 -34.03 9.36 15.94
N THR A 286 -33.93 8.92 17.20
CA THR A 286 -33.91 7.50 17.62
C THR A 286 -33.11 6.52 16.74
N ASN A 287 -31.77 6.55 16.84
CA ASN A 287 -30.98 5.38 17.23
C ASN A 287 -29.50 5.74 17.48
N LYS A 288 -28.98 5.46 18.69
CA LYS A 288 -27.57 5.72 19.09
C LYS A 288 -26.57 4.68 18.52
N ILE A 289 -26.92 4.05 17.40
CA ILE A 289 -26.34 2.77 16.94
C ILE A 289 -25.67 2.92 15.55
N ALA A 290 -25.91 4.02 14.83
CA ALA A 290 -25.34 4.29 13.51
C ALA A 290 -23.84 4.70 13.54
N SER A 291 -22.96 3.88 14.12
CA SER A 291 -21.53 4.17 14.30
C SER A 291 -20.62 3.60 13.20
N THR A 292 -21.04 2.55 12.49
CA THR A 292 -20.15 1.79 11.57
C THR A 292 -20.37 2.12 10.08
N TYR A 293 -21.55 2.64 9.72
CA TYR A 293 -21.97 2.92 8.33
C TYR A 293 -22.53 4.35 8.17
N ASP A 294 -21.89 5.33 8.80
CA ASP A 294 -22.35 6.72 8.87
C ASP A 294 -21.88 7.61 7.70
N MET A 295 -20.98 7.12 6.84
CA MET A 295 -20.41 7.81 5.68
C MET A 295 -21.18 7.55 4.37
N VAL A 296 -22.26 6.78 4.42
CA VAL A 296 -23.10 6.41 3.28
C VAL A 296 -24.57 6.72 3.53
N GLU A 297 -25.36 6.87 2.45
CA GLU A 297 -26.81 7.02 2.55
C GLU A 297 -27.45 5.63 2.71
N PRO A 298 -28.33 5.40 3.69
CA PRO A 298 -28.89 4.07 3.94
C PRO A 298 -29.82 3.63 2.81
N MET A 299 -29.57 2.45 2.27
CA MET A 299 -30.42 1.78 1.29
C MET A 299 -31.16 0.63 1.96
N SER A 300 -32.49 0.57 1.84
CA SER A 300 -33.31 -0.54 2.34
C SER A 300 -33.28 -1.74 1.38
N TYR A 301 -33.25 -2.95 1.91
CA TYR A 301 -33.33 -4.21 1.18
C TYR A 301 -34.21 -5.23 1.92
N LEU A 302 -34.99 -6.02 1.17
CA LEU A 302 -35.59 -7.24 1.69
C LEU A 302 -34.62 -8.41 1.45
N TYR A 303 -34.19 -9.07 2.51
CA TYR A 303 -33.35 -10.26 2.46
C TYR A 303 -34.17 -11.54 2.64
N VAL A 304 -33.84 -12.55 1.85
CA VAL A 304 -34.43 -13.91 1.90
C VAL A 304 -33.30 -14.93 1.79
N THR A 305 -32.96 -15.61 2.87
CA THR A 305 -31.98 -16.70 2.88
C THR A 305 -32.69 -18.05 2.82
N VAL A 306 -32.53 -18.74 1.70
CA VAL A 306 -33.00 -20.11 1.47
C VAL A 306 -31.91 -21.08 1.95
N VAL A 307 -32.09 -21.71 3.11
CA VAL A 307 -31.03 -22.53 3.71
C VAL A 307 -31.10 -23.99 3.24
N LYS A 308 -32.23 -24.66 3.47
CA LYS A 308 -32.46 -26.08 3.15
C LYS A 308 -33.96 -26.42 3.16
N ALA A 309 -34.34 -27.58 2.66
CA ALA A 309 -35.65 -28.19 2.90
C ALA A 309 -35.50 -29.62 3.46
N ARG A 310 -36.62 -30.21 3.91
CA ARG A 310 -36.72 -31.61 4.35
C ARG A 310 -38.05 -32.21 3.97
N ASP A 311 -38.07 -33.55 3.93
CA ASP A 311 -39.29 -34.36 3.81
C ASP A 311 -40.15 -33.99 2.58
N LEU A 312 -39.49 -33.60 1.48
CA LEU A 312 -40.16 -33.23 0.22
C LEU A 312 -40.77 -34.48 -0.47
N PRO A 313 -42.02 -34.41 -0.96
CA PRO A 313 -42.69 -35.53 -1.62
C PRO A 313 -42.05 -35.84 -2.98
N SER A 314 -41.85 -37.11 -3.31
CA SER A 314 -41.45 -37.55 -4.65
C SER A 314 -42.56 -37.26 -5.67
N MET A 315 -42.26 -36.44 -6.67
CA MET A 315 -43.21 -36.02 -7.71
C MET A 315 -43.26 -37.03 -8.87
N ASP A 316 -42.10 -37.57 -9.25
CA ASP A 316 -41.91 -38.32 -10.49
C ASP A 316 -42.04 -39.85 -10.33
N LEU A 317 -42.49 -40.52 -11.40
CA LEU A 317 -42.63 -41.99 -11.47
C LEU A 317 -41.29 -42.73 -11.37
N THR A 318 -40.16 -42.07 -11.61
CA THR A 318 -38.82 -42.67 -11.44
C THR A 318 -38.27 -42.53 -10.02
N GLY A 319 -38.95 -41.80 -9.13
CA GLY A 319 -38.51 -41.55 -7.76
C GLY A 319 -37.34 -40.55 -7.62
N ALA A 320 -36.96 -39.88 -8.72
CA ALA A 320 -36.08 -38.71 -8.66
C ALA A 320 -36.85 -37.48 -8.13
N LEU A 321 -36.08 -36.53 -7.58
CA LEU A 321 -36.54 -35.18 -7.22
C LEU A 321 -35.29 -34.30 -7.27
N ASP A 322 -35.29 -33.29 -8.14
CA ASP A 322 -34.15 -32.41 -8.45
C ASP A 322 -34.45 -30.95 -8.00
N PRO A 323 -34.79 -30.71 -6.71
CA PRO A 323 -35.56 -29.54 -6.34
C PRO A 323 -34.75 -28.24 -6.39
N TYR A 324 -35.45 -27.16 -6.72
CA TYR A 324 -34.97 -25.79 -6.64
C TYR A 324 -36.03 -24.86 -6.03
N VAL A 325 -35.64 -23.63 -5.71
CA VAL A 325 -36.51 -22.64 -5.07
C VAL A 325 -36.57 -21.37 -5.89
N GLU A 326 -37.78 -20.92 -6.20
CA GLU A 326 -38.10 -19.61 -6.76
C GLU A 326 -38.49 -18.65 -5.64
N VAL A 327 -37.83 -17.49 -5.56
CA VAL A 327 -38.19 -16.40 -4.65
C VAL A 327 -38.75 -15.26 -5.49
N LYS A 328 -40.04 -14.96 -5.33
CA LYS A 328 -40.77 -13.97 -6.14
C LYS A 328 -41.24 -12.80 -5.28
N LEU A 329 -41.00 -11.60 -5.77
CA LEU A 329 -41.45 -10.34 -5.20
C LEU A 329 -41.95 -9.45 -6.34
N GLY A 330 -43.28 -9.45 -6.56
CA GLY A 330 -43.89 -8.82 -7.73
C GLY A 330 -43.25 -9.31 -9.04
N ASN A 331 -42.68 -8.40 -9.82
CA ASN A 331 -42.05 -8.72 -11.11
C ASN A 331 -40.65 -9.35 -11.00
N PHE A 332 -40.05 -9.40 -9.80
CA PHE A 332 -38.69 -9.93 -9.62
C PHE A 332 -38.72 -11.40 -9.19
N LYS A 333 -38.01 -12.25 -9.94
CA LYS A 333 -37.86 -13.69 -9.68
C LYS A 333 -36.38 -14.05 -9.50
N GLY A 334 -36.00 -14.43 -8.29
CA GLY A 334 -34.74 -15.11 -7.99
C GLY A 334 -34.93 -16.63 -8.03
N VAL A 335 -33.88 -17.38 -8.38
CA VAL A 335 -33.92 -18.86 -8.45
C VAL A 335 -32.64 -19.46 -7.85
N THR A 336 -32.74 -20.57 -7.11
CA THR A 336 -31.57 -21.33 -6.61
C THR A 336 -31.00 -22.28 -7.67
N ARG A 337 -29.93 -23.02 -7.34
CA ARG A 337 -29.51 -24.18 -8.13
C ARG A 337 -30.42 -25.37 -7.81
N HIS A 338 -30.81 -26.15 -8.82
CA HIS A 338 -31.35 -27.49 -8.60
C HIS A 338 -30.28 -28.40 -7.99
N LEU A 339 -30.70 -29.41 -7.23
CA LEU A 339 -29.83 -30.40 -6.61
C LEU A 339 -30.35 -31.80 -6.94
N GLU A 340 -29.64 -32.54 -7.78
CA GLU A 340 -30.08 -33.82 -8.32
C GLU A 340 -30.40 -34.85 -7.22
N LYS A 341 -31.58 -35.49 -7.34
CA LYS A 341 -32.05 -36.64 -6.55
C LYS A 341 -31.97 -36.45 -5.03
N ASN A 342 -32.47 -35.32 -4.54
CA ASN A 342 -32.30 -34.91 -3.15
C ASN A 342 -33.58 -34.35 -2.50
N GLN A 343 -34.29 -35.20 -1.75
CA GLN A 343 -35.47 -34.83 -0.92
C GLN A 343 -35.14 -33.98 0.32
N ASN A 344 -33.87 -33.81 0.66
CA ASN A 344 -33.38 -32.99 1.79
C ASN A 344 -32.34 -31.95 1.31
N PRO A 345 -32.71 -31.07 0.36
CA PRO A 345 -31.79 -30.20 -0.35
C PRO A 345 -31.22 -29.09 0.56
N VAL A 346 -29.99 -28.65 0.30
CA VAL A 346 -29.29 -27.61 1.06
C VAL A 346 -28.68 -26.58 0.11
N TRP A 347 -29.33 -25.42 -0.04
CA TRP A 347 -28.92 -24.38 -1.00
C TRP A 347 -28.03 -23.30 -0.41
N ARG A 348 -28.29 -22.86 0.83
CA ARG A 348 -27.60 -21.75 1.51
C ARG A 348 -27.43 -20.49 0.63
N GLN A 349 -28.50 -20.08 -0.05
CA GLN A 349 -28.48 -18.96 -1.00
C GLN A 349 -29.33 -17.79 -0.48
N THR A 350 -28.74 -16.60 -0.38
CA THR A 350 -29.45 -15.37 -0.02
C THR A 350 -29.84 -14.57 -1.27
N PHE A 351 -31.03 -14.00 -1.25
CA PHE A 351 -31.56 -13.05 -2.22
C PHE A 351 -31.79 -11.70 -1.51
N ALA A 352 -31.53 -10.60 -2.21
CA ALA A 352 -31.70 -9.23 -1.74
C ALA A 352 -32.49 -8.43 -2.79
N PHE A 353 -33.67 -7.98 -2.41
CA PHE A 353 -34.54 -7.17 -3.27
C PHE A 353 -34.44 -5.70 -2.86
N SER A 354 -34.19 -4.82 -3.84
CA SER A 354 -34.00 -3.39 -3.60
C SER A 354 -35.26 -2.74 -3.03
N GLY A 355 -35.11 -1.94 -1.97
CA GLY A 355 -36.21 -1.24 -1.30
C GLY A 355 -36.99 -0.29 -2.22
N ALA A 356 -36.34 0.24 -3.27
CA ALA A 356 -37.01 1.03 -4.30
C ALA A 356 -38.09 0.24 -5.08
N HIS A 357 -38.07 -1.09 -5.02
CA HIS A 357 -38.96 -2.00 -5.72
C HIS A 357 -39.92 -2.77 -4.79
N LEU A 358 -39.97 -2.47 -3.48
CA LEU A 358 -40.90 -3.06 -2.51
C LEU A 358 -42.34 -2.52 -2.67
N GLN A 359 -42.90 -2.62 -3.88
CA GLN A 359 -44.28 -2.23 -4.20
C GLN A 359 -45.26 -3.42 -4.17
N ALA A 360 -44.75 -4.65 -4.01
CA ALA A 360 -45.57 -5.83 -3.79
C ALA A 360 -45.88 -5.98 -2.29
N SER A 361 -47.12 -6.37 -1.95
CA SER A 361 -47.56 -6.62 -0.57
C SER A 361 -47.13 -7.99 -0.03
N GLN A 362 -46.72 -8.92 -0.91
CA GLN A 362 -46.41 -10.30 -0.56
C GLN A 362 -45.11 -10.79 -1.20
N LEU A 363 -44.39 -11.62 -0.46
CA LEU A 363 -43.23 -12.39 -0.89
C LEU A 363 -43.64 -13.85 -1.03
N GLU A 364 -43.47 -14.45 -2.22
CA GLU A 364 -43.65 -15.89 -2.42
C GLU A 364 -42.30 -16.62 -2.46
N VAL A 365 -42.23 -17.75 -1.77
CA VAL A 365 -41.09 -18.69 -1.83
C VAL A 365 -41.64 -20.06 -2.25
N ILE A 366 -41.33 -20.47 -3.47
CA ILE A 366 -41.91 -21.66 -4.13
C ILE A 366 -40.82 -22.71 -4.33
N VAL A 367 -41.09 -23.95 -3.93
CA VAL A 367 -40.27 -25.13 -4.25
C VAL A 367 -40.83 -25.77 -5.52
N MET A 368 -39.95 -25.94 -6.50
CA MET A 368 -40.20 -26.60 -7.78
C MET A 368 -39.31 -27.83 -7.89
N ASP A 369 -39.80 -28.86 -8.58
CA ASP A 369 -38.97 -29.92 -9.13
C ASP A 369 -38.49 -29.50 -10.54
N LYS A 370 -37.41 -30.11 -11.05
CA LYS A 370 -36.84 -29.75 -12.35
C LYS A 370 -36.82 -30.92 -13.32
N ASP A 371 -37.60 -30.81 -14.37
CA ASP A 371 -37.92 -31.92 -15.25
C ASP A 371 -37.45 -31.72 -16.70
N THR A 372 -37.43 -32.82 -17.45
CA THR A 372 -37.01 -32.81 -18.86
C THR A 372 -38.04 -32.21 -19.82
N LEU A 373 -39.29 -32.06 -19.38
CA LEU A 373 -40.41 -31.54 -20.18
C LEU A 373 -41.07 -30.30 -19.57
N ARG A 374 -41.34 -30.32 -18.26
CA ARG A 374 -41.96 -29.21 -17.52
C ARG A 374 -41.75 -29.37 -16.01
N ASP A 375 -41.05 -28.42 -15.42
CA ASP A 375 -40.81 -28.29 -13.97
C ASP A 375 -42.12 -28.32 -13.15
N ASP A 376 -42.20 -29.24 -12.18
CA ASP A 376 -43.41 -29.55 -11.42
C ASP A 376 -43.51 -28.83 -10.06
N PHE A 377 -44.71 -28.49 -9.61
CA PHE A 377 -44.92 -27.67 -8.41
C PHE A 377 -45.00 -28.52 -7.13
N VAL A 378 -43.99 -28.42 -6.27
CA VAL A 378 -43.91 -29.15 -4.99
C VAL A 378 -44.74 -28.43 -3.91
N GLY A 379 -44.49 -27.14 -3.67
CA GLY A 379 -45.22 -26.36 -2.67
C GLY A 379 -44.67 -24.94 -2.49
N ARG A 380 -45.30 -24.12 -1.65
CA ARG A 380 -44.89 -22.74 -1.39
C ARG A 380 -45.07 -22.29 0.06
N VAL A 381 -44.42 -21.17 0.38
CA VAL A 381 -44.65 -20.31 1.55
C VAL A 381 -44.91 -18.90 1.03
N VAL A 382 -45.83 -18.17 1.67
CA VAL A 382 -46.11 -16.76 1.36
C VAL A 382 -45.98 -15.96 2.64
N PHE A 383 -45.33 -14.80 2.56
CA PHE A 383 -45.18 -13.84 3.66
C PHE A 383 -45.87 -12.52 3.29
N ASP A 384 -46.64 -11.93 4.19
CA ASP A 384 -47.05 -10.53 4.07
C ASP A 384 -45.85 -9.63 4.42
N MET A 385 -45.67 -8.54 3.66
CA MET A 385 -44.56 -7.61 3.89
C MET A 385 -44.60 -6.91 5.24
N SER A 386 -45.77 -6.84 5.91
CA SER A 386 -45.95 -6.24 7.23
C SER A 386 -45.51 -7.13 8.40
N ASP A 387 -45.48 -8.46 8.22
CA ASP A 387 -45.00 -9.42 9.23
C ASP A 387 -43.46 -9.55 9.27
N ILE A 388 -42.76 -8.99 8.28
CA ILE A 388 -41.32 -9.20 8.12
C ILE A 388 -40.52 -8.27 9.07
N PRO A 389 -39.69 -8.82 9.99
CA PRO A 389 -38.96 -8.02 10.95
C PRO A 389 -37.87 -7.18 10.29
N SER A 390 -37.65 -5.97 10.80
CA SER A 390 -36.49 -5.13 10.43
C SER A 390 -35.28 -5.39 11.33
N ARG A 391 -34.07 -5.39 10.76
CA ARG A 391 -32.77 -5.59 11.41
C ARG A 391 -31.81 -4.47 11.02
N LEU A 392 -31.01 -3.95 11.96
CA LEU A 392 -29.92 -3.02 11.67
C LEU A 392 -28.63 -3.48 12.37
N PRO A 393 -27.49 -3.62 11.68
CA PRO A 393 -26.21 -3.90 12.34
C PRO A 393 -25.94 -2.91 13.48
N PRO A 394 -25.58 -3.38 14.69
CA PRO A 394 -24.98 -4.67 15.02
C PRO A 394 -25.96 -5.77 15.48
N ASP A 395 -27.27 -5.66 15.20
CA ASP A 395 -28.24 -6.70 15.56
C ASP A 395 -27.80 -8.10 15.07
N SER A 396 -27.92 -9.11 15.94
CA SER A 396 -27.54 -10.49 15.61
C SER A 396 -28.31 -11.03 14.38
N PRO A 397 -27.71 -11.93 13.59
CA PRO A 397 -28.38 -12.50 12.42
C PRO A 397 -29.64 -13.26 12.83
N LEU A 398 -30.73 -13.05 12.08
CA LEU A 398 -32.01 -13.70 12.34
C LEU A 398 -31.85 -15.23 12.19
N ALA A 399 -32.18 -15.98 13.24
CA ALA A 399 -32.10 -17.43 13.22
C ALA A 399 -33.07 -18.01 12.17
N PRO A 400 -32.60 -18.85 11.22
CA PRO A 400 -33.49 -19.49 10.25
C PRO A 400 -34.56 -20.36 10.93
N GLN A 401 -35.80 -20.24 10.46
CA GLN A 401 -36.97 -20.94 10.98
C GLN A 401 -37.50 -21.93 9.94
N TRP A 402 -38.20 -22.97 10.40
CA TRP A 402 -38.88 -23.93 9.53
C TRP A 402 -40.30 -23.45 9.20
N TYR A 403 -40.67 -23.56 7.93
CA TYR A 403 -41.99 -23.24 7.40
C TYR A 403 -42.53 -24.47 6.67
N SER A 404 -43.72 -24.93 7.05
CA SER A 404 -44.41 -26.02 6.34
C SER A 404 -44.84 -25.54 4.95
N LEU A 405 -44.63 -26.36 3.93
CA LEU A 405 -45.04 -26.04 2.56
C LEU A 405 -46.56 -26.21 2.40
N ALA A 406 -47.16 -25.33 1.60
CA ALA A 406 -48.57 -25.37 1.20
C ALA A 406 -48.71 -25.56 -0.32
N ASP A 407 -49.83 -26.12 -0.76
CA ASP A 407 -50.07 -26.40 -2.18
C ASP A 407 -50.56 -25.16 -2.98
N ALA A 408 -51.10 -25.38 -4.18
CA ALA A 408 -51.69 -24.33 -5.00
C ALA A 408 -52.98 -23.73 -4.39
N HIS A 409 -53.71 -24.48 -3.56
CA HIS A 409 -54.95 -24.08 -2.91
C HIS A 409 -54.74 -23.55 -1.48
N GLY A 410 -53.61 -23.89 -0.84
CA GLY A 410 -53.23 -23.49 0.51
C GLY A 410 -53.12 -24.66 1.51
N GLU A 411 -53.37 -25.89 1.06
CA GLU A 411 -53.35 -27.08 1.90
C GLU A 411 -51.93 -27.58 2.18
N ARG A 412 -51.66 -28.01 3.41
CA ARG A 412 -50.34 -28.53 3.83
C ARG A 412 -50.14 -30.02 3.55
N PHE A 413 -51.20 -30.70 3.14
CA PHE A 413 -51.22 -32.14 2.87
C PHE A 413 -51.77 -32.38 1.46
N ARG A 414 -51.04 -33.17 0.65
CA ARG A 414 -51.47 -33.60 -0.68
C ARG A 414 -51.68 -35.12 -0.64
N HIS A 415 -52.89 -35.58 -0.99
CA HIS A 415 -53.29 -36.99 -0.87
C HIS A 415 -53.04 -37.62 0.52
N GLY A 416 -53.14 -36.84 1.59
CA GLY A 416 -52.93 -37.29 2.97
C GLY A 416 -51.45 -37.28 3.44
N HIS A 417 -50.49 -37.04 2.55
CA HIS A 417 -49.07 -36.91 2.90
C HIS A 417 -48.68 -35.43 3.05
N PRO A 418 -47.79 -35.07 3.99
CA PRO A 418 -47.30 -33.70 4.16
C PRO A 418 -46.43 -33.28 2.96
N LEU A 419 -46.42 -31.99 2.63
CA LEU A 419 -45.65 -31.42 1.53
C LEU A 419 -44.17 -31.13 1.85
N GLY A 420 -43.70 -31.52 3.04
CA GLY A 420 -42.38 -31.19 3.56
C GLY A 420 -42.27 -29.78 4.14
N GLU A 421 -41.05 -29.40 4.52
CA GLU A 421 -40.75 -28.11 5.16
C GLU A 421 -39.51 -27.45 4.57
N ILE A 422 -39.50 -26.12 4.53
CA ILE A 422 -38.38 -25.30 4.08
C ILE A 422 -37.85 -24.41 5.22
N MET A 423 -36.52 -24.34 5.36
CA MET A 423 -35.84 -23.54 6.38
C MET A 423 -35.37 -22.20 5.77
N LEU A 424 -35.98 -21.11 6.22
CA LEU A 424 -35.82 -19.76 5.68
C LEU A 424 -35.44 -18.76 6.78
N ALA A 425 -34.74 -17.69 6.39
CA ALA A 425 -34.68 -16.45 7.16
C ALA A 425 -35.10 -15.28 6.27
N VAL A 426 -36.00 -14.43 6.74
CA VAL A 426 -36.56 -13.30 5.97
C VAL A 426 -36.55 -12.05 6.84
N TRP A 427 -35.94 -10.96 6.36
CA TRP A 427 -35.86 -9.70 7.12
C TRP A 427 -35.69 -8.47 6.22
N LEU A 428 -36.15 -7.32 6.71
CA LEU A 428 -35.83 -6.00 6.13
C LEU A 428 -34.51 -5.52 6.73
N GLY A 429 -33.52 -5.20 5.90
CA GLY A 429 -32.19 -4.75 6.33
C GLY A 429 -31.66 -3.62 5.45
N THR A 430 -30.35 -3.38 5.53
CA THR A 430 -29.66 -2.36 4.71
C THR A 430 -28.41 -2.92 4.03
N GLN A 431 -27.71 -2.12 3.22
CA GLN A 431 -26.44 -2.52 2.61
C GLN A 431 -25.28 -2.74 3.60
N ALA A 432 -25.50 -2.45 4.88
CA ALA A 432 -24.58 -2.75 5.97
C ALA A 432 -24.68 -4.20 6.49
N ASP A 433 -25.70 -4.95 6.06
CA ASP A 433 -25.89 -6.34 6.49
C ASP A 433 -24.77 -7.26 5.95
N GLU A 434 -24.32 -8.20 6.76
CA GLU A 434 -23.27 -9.18 6.44
C GLU A 434 -23.62 -10.02 5.20
N ALA A 435 -24.91 -10.22 4.92
CA ALA A 435 -25.38 -10.94 3.74
C ALA A 435 -25.30 -10.15 2.42
N PHE A 436 -25.14 -8.82 2.46
CA PHE A 436 -25.19 -7.95 1.27
C PHE A 436 -24.19 -8.33 0.15
N PRO A 437 -22.91 -8.65 0.41
CA PRO A 437 -21.92 -8.89 -0.65
C PRO A 437 -22.12 -10.22 -1.39
N GLU A 438 -22.68 -11.23 -0.71
CA GLU A 438 -22.85 -12.59 -1.27
C GLU A 438 -24.23 -12.83 -1.88
N ALA A 439 -25.23 -12.03 -1.51
CA ALA A 439 -26.60 -12.16 -2.01
C ALA A 439 -26.72 -12.05 -3.54
N TRP A 440 -27.72 -12.74 -4.09
CA TRP A 440 -28.30 -12.42 -5.40
C TRP A 440 -29.06 -11.10 -5.28
N HIS A 441 -28.98 -10.21 -6.27
CA HIS A 441 -29.63 -8.89 -6.22
C HIS A 441 -30.64 -8.67 -7.35
N SER A 442 -31.78 -8.07 -7.03
CA SER A 442 -32.94 -7.91 -7.94
C SER A 442 -32.67 -7.10 -9.22
N ASP A 443 -31.69 -6.20 -9.22
CA ASP A 443 -31.24 -5.44 -10.38
C ASP A 443 -30.40 -6.27 -11.37
N ALA A 444 -29.85 -7.41 -10.94
CA ALA A 444 -29.05 -8.32 -11.76
C ALA A 444 -29.85 -9.52 -12.32
N HIS A 445 -31.18 -9.49 -12.25
CA HIS A 445 -32.07 -10.59 -12.65
C HIS A 445 -31.98 -10.99 -14.13
N SER A 446 -31.48 -10.11 -15.00
CA SER A 446 -31.38 -10.31 -16.46
C SER A 446 -30.11 -11.04 -16.90
N LEU A 447 -29.23 -11.43 -15.97
CA LEU A 447 -27.92 -12.02 -16.27
C LEU A 447 -27.89 -13.55 -16.14
N SER A 448 -26.95 -14.18 -16.86
CA SER A 448 -26.63 -15.59 -16.65
C SER A 448 -25.97 -15.79 -15.27
N ARG A 449 -26.12 -17.00 -14.69
CA ARG A 449 -25.55 -17.33 -13.36
C ARG A 449 -24.03 -17.14 -13.26
N GLU A 450 -23.32 -17.12 -14.39
CA GLU A 450 -21.89 -16.79 -14.48
C GLU A 450 -21.67 -15.27 -14.49
N GLY A 451 -22.43 -14.51 -15.27
CA GLY A 451 -22.42 -13.04 -15.22
C GLY A 451 -22.73 -12.49 -13.81
N LEU A 452 -23.58 -13.17 -13.04
CA LEU A 452 -23.87 -12.83 -11.64
C LEU A 452 -22.70 -13.01 -10.66
N THR A 453 -21.67 -13.82 -10.96
CA THR A 453 -20.49 -13.84 -10.08
C THR A 453 -19.71 -12.54 -10.27
N ASN A 454 -19.55 -12.10 -11.51
CA ASN A 454 -18.82 -10.90 -11.94
C ASN A 454 -19.42 -9.57 -11.44
N THR A 455 -20.69 -9.54 -10.99
CA THR A 455 -21.33 -8.32 -10.48
C THR A 455 -21.19 -8.08 -8.98
N ARG A 456 -20.72 -9.05 -8.19
CA ARG A 456 -20.66 -8.95 -6.72
C ARG A 456 -19.62 -7.93 -6.21
N SER A 457 -19.92 -7.31 -5.07
CA SER A 457 -18.94 -6.56 -4.28
C SER A 457 -18.01 -7.51 -3.52
N LYS A 458 -16.74 -7.15 -3.33
CA LYS A 458 -15.76 -7.99 -2.64
C LYS A 458 -14.59 -7.22 -2.04
N VAL A 459 -14.15 -7.66 -0.87
CA VAL A 459 -12.85 -7.29 -0.28
C VAL A 459 -11.81 -8.34 -0.64
N TYR A 460 -10.62 -7.90 -1.05
CA TYR A 460 -9.48 -8.76 -1.36
C TYR A 460 -8.25 -8.28 -0.59
N TYR A 461 -7.29 -9.18 -0.42
CA TYR A 461 -6.00 -8.86 0.19
C TYR A 461 -4.87 -9.22 -0.77
N SER A 462 -3.91 -8.32 -0.95
CA SER A 462 -2.69 -8.64 -1.71
C SER A 462 -1.89 -9.74 -1.00
N PRO A 463 -1.23 -10.63 -1.76
CA PRO A 463 -0.37 -11.65 -1.18
C PRO A 463 0.78 -10.98 -0.40
N LYS A 464 1.23 -11.61 0.69
CA LYS A 464 2.34 -11.07 1.49
C LYS A 464 3.66 -11.29 0.74
N LEU A 465 4.12 -10.23 0.07
CA LEU A 465 5.36 -10.22 -0.69
C LEU A 465 6.60 -10.04 0.20
N ILE A 466 7.67 -10.76 -0.13
CA ILE A 466 8.99 -10.71 0.51
C ILE A 466 10.05 -10.73 -0.61
N TYR A 467 11.15 -10.00 -0.44
CA TYR A 467 12.30 -10.14 -1.33
C TYR A 467 13.11 -11.40 -0.97
N LEU A 468 13.29 -12.30 -1.93
CA LEU A 468 14.27 -13.40 -1.83
C LEU A 468 15.59 -12.92 -2.42
N LYS A 469 16.64 -12.91 -1.60
CA LYS A 469 18.01 -12.56 -1.99
C LYS A 469 18.84 -13.82 -2.17
N ILE A 470 19.58 -13.91 -3.27
CA ILE A 470 20.40 -15.08 -3.63
C ILE A 470 21.76 -14.59 -4.15
N SER A 471 22.84 -14.95 -3.45
CA SER A 471 24.21 -14.78 -3.95
C SER A 471 24.70 -16.14 -4.49
N VAL A 472 25.03 -16.19 -5.78
CA VAL A 472 25.62 -17.35 -6.46
C VAL A 472 27.13 -17.18 -6.44
N ILE A 473 27.80 -17.97 -5.60
CA ILE A 473 29.22 -17.75 -5.26
C ILE A 473 30.10 -18.49 -6.26
N ALA A 474 29.99 -19.82 -6.30
CA ALA A 474 30.80 -20.70 -7.13
C ALA A 474 30.09 -22.02 -7.43
N ALA A 475 30.64 -22.80 -8.36
CA ALA A 475 30.39 -24.23 -8.52
C ALA A 475 31.70 -25.01 -8.45
N GLN A 476 31.60 -26.28 -8.08
CA GLN A 476 32.73 -27.20 -7.97
C GLN A 476 32.41 -28.50 -8.71
N ASP A 477 33.45 -29.16 -9.22
CA ASP A 477 33.38 -30.50 -9.81
C ASP A 477 32.37 -30.58 -10.99
N LEU A 478 32.25 -29.51 -11.80
CA LEU A 478 31.41 -29.46 -13.00
C LEU A 478 31.93 -30.43 -14.08
N ILE A 479 31.08 -31.36 -14.51
CA ILE A 479 31.37 -32.29 -15.62
C ILE A 479 30.61 -31.79 -16.86
N ALA A 480 31.30 -31.68 -18.00
CA ALA A 480 30.69 -31.33 -19.28
C ALA A 480 29.62 -32.35 -19.71
N ALA A 481 28.65 -31.92 -20.52
CA ALA A 481 27.60 -32.82 -21.00
C ALA A 481 28.17 -34.06 -21.72
N ASP A 482 29.10 -33.81 -22.66
CA ASP A 482 29.83 -34.81 -23.43
C ASP A 482 31.20 -35.18 -22.81
N LYS A 483 31.47 -36.48 -22.73
CA LYS A 483 32.77 -37.02 -22.27
C LYS A 483 33.86 -36.84 -23.35
N GLY A 484 34.50 -35.68 -23.37
CA GLY A 484 35.69 -35.42 -24.21
C GLY A 484 35.89 -33.96 -24.61
N ARG A 485 34.88 -33.10 -24.44
CA ARG A 485 34.99 -31.67 -24.72
C ARG A 485 35.58 -30.92 -23.52
N PRO A 486 36.48 -29.93 -23.72
CA PRO A 486 36.80 -28.97 -22.66
C PRO A 486 35.55 -28.14 -22.30
N LEU A 487 35.28 -27.99 -21.02
CA LEU A 487 34.05 -27.37 -20.49
C LEU A 487 33.88 -25.94 -21.03
N ALA A 488 32.79 -25.67 -21.76
CA ALA A 488 32.51 -24.34 -22.26
C ALA A 488 32.15 -23.36 -21.09
N PRO A 489 32.15 -22.04 -21.32
CA PRO A 489 31.85 -21.08 -20.25
C PRO A 489 30.46 -21.34 -19.64
N THR A 490 30.38 -21.62 -18.33
CA THR A 490 29.10 -21.99 -17.70
C THR A 490 28.43 -20.79 -17.03
N ILE A 491 27.10 -20.85 -16.96
CA ILE A 491 26.24 -19.87 -16.30
C ILE A 491 25.33 -20.57 -15.30
N ALA A 492 25.03 -19.91 -14.18
CA ALA A 492 23.92 -20.32 -13.32
C ALA A 492 22.66 -19.57 -13.76
N LYS A 493 21.62 -20.32 -14.12
CA LYS A 493 20.25 -19.85 -14.33
C LYS A 493 19.46 -20.07 -13.05
N ILE A 494 18.80 -19.02 -12.59
CA ILE A 494 18.03 -18.98 -11.35
C ILE A 494 16.60 -18.62 -11.72
N GLN A 495 15.66 -19.50 -11.41
CA GLN A 495 14.25 -19.37 -11.76
C GLN A 495 13.33 -19.50 -10.54
N MET A 496 12.33 -18.64 -10.47
CA MET A 496 11.28 -18.61 -9.44
C MET A 496 9.96 -18.26 -10.11
N GLY A 497 9.10 -19.26 -10.34
CA GLY A 497 7.91 -19.10 -11.18
C GLY A 497 8.27 -18.56 -12.57
N SER A 498 7.73 -17.39 -12.89
CA SER A 498 8.02 -16.63 -14.13
C SER A 498 9.31 -15.79 -14.09
N GLN A 499 9.91 -15.58 -12.92
CA GLN A 499 11.13 -14.78 -12.80
C GLN A 499 12.35 -15.62 -13.14
N ILE A 500 13.10 -15.22 -14.18
CA ILE A 500 14.36 -15.87 -14.58
C ILE A 500 15.50 -14.83 -14.53
N ARG A 501 16.63 -15.23 -13.93
CA ARG A 501 17.92 -14.52 -13.98
C ARG A 501 19.01 -15.50 -14.42
N ARG A 502 20.08 -14.98 -15.01
CA ARG A 502 21.29 -15.74 -15.37
C ARG A 502 22.51 -14.96 -14.92
N THR A 503 23.56 -15.67 -14.52
CA THR A 503 24.87 -15.06 -14.26
C THR A 503 25.56 -14.67 -15.57
N ARG A 504 26.59 -13.82 -15.45
CA ARG A 504 27.68 -13.78 -16.43
C ARG A 504 28.41 -15.15 -16.48
N PRO A 505 29.15 -15.47 -17.55
CA PRO A 505 29.94 -16.69 -17.61
C PRO A 505 30.98 -16.75 -16.48
N GLY A 506 31.19 -17.94 -15.90
CA GLY A 506 32.07 -18.14 -14.75
C GLY A 506 33.55 -17.93 -15.06
N GLN A 507 34.33 -17.67 -14.01
CA GLN A 507 35.80 -17.55 -14.08
C GLN A 507 36.50 -18.50 -13.10
N PRO A 508 37.67 -19.07 -13.44
CA PRO A 508 38.29 -19.03 -14.76
C PRO A 508 37.51 -19.88 -15.79
N GLN A 509 37.53 -19.47 -17.06
CA GLN A 509 36.89 -20.22 -18.15
C GLN A 509 37.59 -21.58 -18.37
N GLY A 510 36.86 -22.60 -18.80
CA GLY A 510 37.39 -23.96 -18.98
C GLY A 510 37.57 -24.79 -17.70
N SER A 511 37.49 -24.16 -16.52
CA SER A 511 37.62 -24.86 -15.23
C SER A 511 36.33 -25.56 -14.81
N ALA A 512 36.45 -26.77 -14.25
CA ALA A 512 35.35 -27.46 -13.56
C ALA A 512 34.93 -26.75 -12.24
N ASN A 513 35.78 -25.88 -11.72
CA ASN A 513 35.55 -25.06 -10.54
C ASN A 513 35.45 -23.59 -10.99
N GLN A 514 34.22 -23.05 -11.05
CA GLN A 514 33.96 -21.70 -11.56
C GLN A 514 33.39 -20.81 -10.46
N ALA A 515 33.88 -19.58 -10.36
CA ALA A 515 33.33 -18.53 -9.51
C ALA A 515 32.51 -17.53 -10.33
N TRP A 516 31.43 -17.03 -9.73
CA TRP A 516 30.60 -15.95 -10.27
C TRP A 516 30.55 -14.77 -9.31
N ASN A 517 30.36 -15.04 -8.01
CA ASN A 517 30.18 -14.03 -6.95
C ASN A 517 29.08 -12.99 -7.27
N GLU A 518 28.03 -13.41 -7.97
CA GLU A 518 26.94 -12.53 -8.40
C GLU A 518 25.73 -12.60 -7.47
N GLU A 519 24.99 -11.51 -7.36
CA GLU A 519 23.86 -11.39 -6.44
C GLU A 519 22.58 -10.96 -7.16
N PHE A 520 21.50 -11.68 -6.86
CA PHE A 520 20.18 -11.49 -7.41
C PHE A 520 19.16 -11.26 -6.31
N MET A 521 18.06 -10.60 -6.67
CA MET A 521 16.90 -10.42 -5.82
C MET A 521 15.66 -10.73 -6.65
N PHE A 522 14.74 -11.46 -6.04
CA PHE A 522 13.47 -11.92 -6.59
C PHE A 522 12.33 -11.48 -5.66
N VAL A 523 11.10 -11.45 -6.17
CA VAL A 523 9.90 -11.31 -5.34
C VAL A 523 9.31 -12.69 -5.09
N ALA A 524 8.97 -12.99 -3.84
CA ALA A 524 8.29 -14.21 -3.43
C ALA A 524 7.04 -13.87 -2.62
N SER A 525 5.94 -14.61 -2.82
CA SER A 525 4.68 -14.43 -2.09
C SER A 525 4.46 -15.56 -1.09
N GLU A 526 3.97 -15.27 0.12
CA GLU A 526 3.39 -16.28 1.01
C GLU A 526 1.93 -16.62 0.59
N PRO A 527 1.50 -17.90 0.61
CA PRO A 527 2.32 -19.10 0.76
C PRO A 527 3.20 -19.31 -0.47
N PHE A 528 4.42 -19.82 -0.28
CA PHE A 528 5.41 -19.94 -1.34
C PHE A 528 5.12 -21.14 -2.26
N GLU A 529 4.18 -20.96 -3.19
CA GLU A 529 3.76 -21.95 -4.19
C GLU A 529 4.90 -22.32 -5.16
N ASP A 530 5.65 -21.33 -5.66
CA ASP A 530 6.76 -21.54 -6.58
C ASP A 530 8.06 -21.96 -5.86
N PRO A 531 8.68 -23.11 -6.17
CA PRO A 531 10.00 -23.46 -5.68
C PRO A 531 11.10 -22.66 -6.41
N LEU A 532 12.24 -22.48 -5.73
CA LEU A 532 13.44 -21.93 -6.34
C LEU A 532 14.14 -23.03 -7.15
N VAL A 533 14.32 -22.82 -8.45
CA VAL A 533 15.08 -23.70 -9.33
C VAL A 533 16.42 -23.03 -9.67
N VAL A 534 17.51 -23.76 -9.51
CA VAL A 534 18.84 -23.33 -9.99
C VAL A 534 19.40 -24.41 -10.92
N THR A 535 19.76 -24.01 -12.14
CA THR A 535 20.35 -24.87 -13.16
C THR A 535 21.69 -24.29 -13.59
N VAL A 536 22.75 -25.09 -13.62
CA VAL A 536 24.00 -24.70 -14.28
C VAL A 536 23.90 -25.12 -15.75
N GLU A 537 24.00 -24.15 -16.65
CA GLU A 537 23.93 -24.34 -18.11
C GLU A 537 25.31 -24.08 -18.75
N GLU A 538 25.75 -24.96 -19.65
CA GLU A 538 26.96 -24.85 -20.46
C GLU A 538 26.67 -24.10 -21.76
N LYS A 539 27.46 -23.05 -22.09
CA LYS A 539 27.28 -22.30 -23.33
C LYS A 539 27.89 -23.01 -24.53
N VAL A 540 27.14 -23.98 -25.06
CA VAL A 540 27.57 -24.81 -26.20
C VAL A 540 27.68 -24.01 -27.50
N ALA A 541 26.69 -23.16 -27.79
CA ALA A 541 26.69 -22.22 -28.92
C ALA A 541 25.79 -21.00 -28.64
N ALA A 542 25.80 -20.00 -29.51
CA ALA A 542 24.96 -18.81 -29.36
C ALA A 542 23.46 -19.17 -29.40
N GLY A 543 22.76 -19.05 -28.26
CA GLY A 543 21.36 -19.42 -28.12
C GLY A 543 21.10 -20.88 -27.76
N ARG A 544 22.15 -21.72 -27.67
CA ARG A 544 22.07 -23.13 -27.23
C ARG A 544 22.89 -23.28 -25.94
N ASP A 545 22.20 -23.11 -24.82
CA ASP A 545 22.72 -23.35 -23.46
C ASP A 545 22.24 -24.76 -23.01
N GLU A 546 23.12 -25.66 -22.55
CA GLU A 546 22.78 -27.06 -22.21
C GLU A 546 22.93 -27.37 -20.70
N PRO A 547 21.99 -28.07 -20.04
CA PRO A 547 21.98 -28.20 -18.58
C PRO A 547 22.96 -29.27 -18.05
N ILE A 548 24.05 -28.84 -17.40
CA ILE A 548 24.98 -29.73 -16.68
C ILE A 548 24.28 -30.38 -15.47
N GLY A 549 23.56 -29.57 -14.68
CA GLY A 549 22.90 -30.04 -13.49
C GLY A 549 21.94 -29.02 -12.86
N ARG A 550 20.97 -29.53 -12.10
CA ARG A 550 19.85 -28.77 -11.53
C ARG A 550 19.73 -29.02 -10.03
N ILE A 551 19.18 -28.06 -9.30
CA ILE A 551 18.59 -28.25 -7.97
C ILE A 551 17.25 -27.52 -7.88
N ILE A 552 16.34 -28.07 -7.08
CA ILE A 552 15.05 -27.48 -6.75
C ILE A 552 15.00 -27.33 -5.22
N ILE A 553 14.70 -26.12 -4.74
CA ILE A 553 14.75 -25.75 -3.32
C ILE A 553 13.41 -25.11 -2.93
N PRO A 554 12.65 -25.70 -1.97
CA PRO A 554 11.46 -25.04 -1.43
C PRO A 554 11.83 -23.71 -0.77
N VAL A 555 11.04 -22.66 -1.00
CA VAL A 555 11.33 -21.29 -0.51
C VAL A 555 10.93 -21.12 0.96
N ALA A 556 10.04 -21.98 1.46
CA ALA A 556 9.61 -22.01 2.85
C ALA A 556 10.75 -22.34 3.83
N ALA A 557 10.56 -21.98 5.09
CA ALA A 557 11.39 -22.48 6.18
C ALA A 557 11.23 -24.02 6.30
N PRO A 558 12.27 -24.77 6.67
CA PRO A 558 13.58 -24.32 7.14
C PRO A 558 14.63 -24.06 6.05
N TYR A 559 14.31 -24.30 4.77
CA TYR A 559 15.28 -24.30 3.67
C TYR A 559 15.90 -22.92 3.42
N VAL A 560 15.07 -21.88 3.32
CA VAL A 560 15.54 -20.48 3.21
C VAL A 560 15.31 -19.73 4.53
N PRO A 561 16.37 -19.26 5.21
CA PRO A 561 16.23 -18.52 6.46
C PRO A 561 15.70 -17.10 6.26
N ARG A 562 14.94 -16.59 7.23
CA ARG A 562 14.44 -15.20 7.27
C ARG A 562 15.48 -14.27 7.87
N ASN A 563 15.66 -13.10 7.26
CA ASN A 563 16.63 -12.09 7.68
C ASN A 563 15.93 -10.83 8.21
N ASP A 564 15.34 -10.93 9.40
CA ASP A 564 14.62 -9.82 10.05
C ASP A 564 15.55 -8.66 10.50
N LEU A 565 16.87 -8.85 10.55
CA LEU A 565 17.80 -7.92 11.23
C LEU A 565 19.13 -7.68 10.49
N ALA A 566 19.22 -7.97 9.19
CA ALA A 566 20.46 -7.89 8.41
C ALA A 566 21.64 -8.71 8.99
N LYS A 567 21.35 -9.83 9.67
CA LYS A 567 22.37 -10.73 10.19
C LYS A 567 23.06 -11.45 9.03
N SER A 568 24.32 -11.84 9.19
CA SER A 568 25.02 -12.60 8.16
C SER A 568 24.46 -14.02 8.09
N VAL A 569 23.77 -14.32 7.00
CA VAL A 569 23.28 -15.67 6.69
C VAL A 569 24.44 -16.53 6.16
N PRO A 570 24.64 -17.77 6.65
CA PRO A 570 25.68 -18.66 6.14
C PRO A 570 25.39 -19.06 4.69
N SER A 571 26.45 -19.17 3.88
CA SER A 571 26.38 -19.86 2.59
C SER A 571 26.42 -21.38 2.80
N LYS A 572 25.88 -22.14 1.86
CA LYS A 572 25.86 -23.60 1.89
C LYS A 572 26.24 -24.16 0.52
N TRP A 573 26.92 -25.29 0.52
CA TRP A 573 27.11 -26.10 -0.68
C TRP A 573 25.89 -26.99 -0.90
N PHE A 574 25.45 -27.08 -2.15
CA PHE A 574 24.31 -27.84 -2.60
C PHE A 574 24.73 -28.79 -3.72
N ASN A 575 24.17 -30.00 -3.69
CA ASN A 575 24.44 -31.03 -4.69
C ASN A 575 23.52 -30.85 -5.90
N LEU A 576 24.07 -30.81 -7.11
CA LEU A 576 23.30 -30.79 -8.36
C LEU A 576 22.95 -32.22 -8.78
N SER A 577 21.71 -32.45 -9.22
CA SER A 577 21.33 -33.65 -9.97
C SER A 577 21.60 -33.45 -11.46
N ARG A 578 22.09 -34.51 -12.15
CA ARG A 578 22.21 -34.50 -13.61
C ARG A 578 20.80 -34.37 -14.21
N GLY A 579 20.65 -33.55 -15.25
CA GLY A 579 19.34 -33.13 -15.73
C GLY A 579 18.54 -34.26 -16.39
N MET A 580 17.43 -34.65 -15.77
CA MET A 580 16.25 -35.15 -16.49
C MET A 580 15.50 -33.97 -17.12
N THR A 581 14.90 -34.19 -18.28
CA THR A 581 13.92 -33.29 -18.89
C THR A 581 12.61 -33.24 -18.10
N VAL A 582 11.71 -32.33 -18.45
CA VAL A 582 10.40 -32.19 -17.78
C VAL A 582 9.52 -33.42 -18.07
N ASP A 583 9.61 -33.96 -19.29
CA ASP A 583 8.78 -35.08 -19.75
C ASP A 583 9.26 -36.43 -19.18
N GLU A 584 10.58 -36.64 -19.08
CA GLU A 584 11.15 -37.82 -18.39
C GLU A 584 10.72 -37.88 -16.91
N ALA A 585 10.68 -36.73 -16.22
CA ALA A 585 10.23 -36.66 -14.84
C ALA A 585 8.73 -36.97 -14.66
N ALA A 586 7.91 -36.78 -15.70
CA ALA A 586 6.51 -37.19 -15.71
C ALA A 586 6.32 -38.69 -16.01
N ALA A 587 7.19 -39.27 -16.85
CA ALA A 587 7.20 -40.70 -17.19
C ALA A 587 7.65 -41.59 -16.01
N ASP A 588 8.66 -41.14 -15.23
CA ASP A 588 9.14 -41.85 -14.04
C ASP A 588 8.04 -41.94 -12.95
N ALA A 589 7.27 -40.85 -12.80
CA ALA A 589 6.13 -40.76 -11.87
C ALA A 589 4.92 -41.66 -12.25
N THR A 590 4.81 -42.10 -13.50
CA THR A 590 3.69 -42.95 -13.98
C THR A 590 4.05 -44.42 -14.17
N THR A 591 5.33 -44.76 -14.35
CA THR A 591 5.76 -46.15 -14.64
C THR A 591 6.31 -46.91 -13.44
N GLY A 592 6.77 -46.24 -12.38
CA GLY A 592 7.12 -46.88 -11.10
C GLY A 592 8.25 -47.92 -11.16
N THR A 593 9.09 -47.89 -12.19
CA THR A 593 10.14 -48.89 -12.42
C THR A 593 11.39 -48.62 -11.57
N LYS A 594 12.21 -49.66 -11.33
CA LYS A 594 13.24 -49.67 -10.27
C LYS A 594 14.56 -48.96 -10.65
N HIS A 595 14.54 -47.74 -11.17
CA HIS A 595 15.76 -46.96 -11.46
C HIS A 595 16.45 -46.32 -10.22
N ARG A 596 16.05 -46.72 -9.01
CA ARG A 596 16.38 -46.07 -7.73
C ARG A 596 17.87 -46.16 -7.29
N GLU A 597 18.70 -46.96 -7.97
CA GLU A 597 20.11 -47.16 -7.59
C GLU A 597 21.13 -46.52 -8.56
N HIS A 598 20.86 -46.50 -9.87
CA HIS A 598 21.81 -45.91 -10.83
C HIS A 598 21.77 -44.37 -10.91
N SER A 599 20.78 -43.71 -10.31
CA SER A 599 20.71 -42.23 -10.23
C SER A 599 21.60 -41.63 -9.10
N LYS A 600 22.57 -42.39 -8.58
CA LYS A 600 23.46 -41.98 -7.46
C LYS A 600 24.85 -41.50 -7.87
N THR A 601 25.20 -41.43 -9.15
CA THR A 601 26.45 -40.81 -9.64
C THR A 601 26.39 -39.28 -9.56
N PHE A 602 26.34 -38.80 -8.33
CA PHE A 602 26.54 -37.41 -7.97
C PHE A 602 27.97 -36.95 -8.32
N ALA A 603 28.10 -35.73 -8.85
CA ALA A 603 29.38 -35.14 -9.22
C ALA A 603 29.50 -33.67 -8.78
N SER A 604 28.63 -32.79 -9.30
CA SER A 604 28.85 -31.35 -9.27
C SER A 604 28.12 -30.61 -8.15
N LYS A 605 28.77 -29.61 -7.54
CA LYS A 605 28.23 -28.79 -6.44
C LYS A 605 28.03 -27.35 -6.86
N ILE A 606 27.11 -26.66 -6.19
CA ILE A 606 26.95 -25.20 -6.27
C ILE A 606 26.94 -24.56 -4.87
N HIS A 607 27.66 -23.46 -4.70
CA HIS A 607 27.78 -22.70 -3.46
C HIS A 607 26.82 -21.51 -3.51
N LEU A 608 25.76 -21.56 -2.70
CA LEU A 608 24.71 -20.57 -2.67
C LEU A 608 24.56 -19.95 -1.28
N LYS A 609 24.28 -18.64 -1.25
CA LYS A 609 23.78 -17.93 -0.07
C LYS A 609 22.38 -17.44 -0.40
N MET A 610 21.41 -17.74 0.45
CA MET A 610 19.99 -17.42 0.20
C MET A 610 19.30 -16.94 1.47
N SER A 611 18.53 -15.86 1.37
CA SER A 611 17.82 -15.26 2.50
C SER A 611 16.51 -14.58 2.10
N LEU A 612 15.47 -14.77 2.92
CA LEU A 612 14.22 -14.03 2.82
C LEU A 612 14.38 -12.69 3.56
N GLU A 613 14.55 -11.61 2.80
CA GLU A 613 14.85 -10.26 3.28
C GLU A 613 13.57 -9.53 3.75
N THR A 614 12.98 -10.06 4.83
CA THR A 614 11.73 -9.61 5.46
C THR A 614 11.78 -8.19 6.05
N ALA A 615 12.98 -7.62 6.24
CA ALA A 615 13.20 -6.29 6.80
C ALA A 615 13.07 -5.13 5.78
N TYR A 616 12.88 -5.45 4.49
CA TYR A 616 12.44 -4.48 3.48
C TYR A 616 10.90 -4.41 3.42
N HIS A 617 10.40 -3.28 2.92
CA HIS A 617 9.08 -3.19 2.31
C HIS A 617 9.22 -3.56 0.83
N VAL A 618 8.33 -4.41 0.31
CA VAL A 618 8.29 -4.76 -1.12
C VAL A 618 7.33 -3.81 -1.82
N LEU A 619 7.87 -2.96 -2.69
CA LEU A 619 7.09 -2.01 -3.48
C LEU A 619 6.39 -2.74 -4.64
N ASP A 620 5.06 -2.79 -4.62
CA ASP A 620 4.22 -3.04 -5.80
C ASP A 620 3.78 -1.73 -6.50
N GLU A 621 3.84 -0.61 -5.78
CA GLU A 621 3.45 0.74 -6.20
C GLU A 621 4.66 1.65 -6.47
N SER A 622 4.41 2.79 -7.15
CA SER A 622 5.37 3.90 -7.15
C SER A 622 5.47 4.57 -5.77
N THR A 623 6.69 4.90 -5.34
CA THR A 623 6.95 5.51 -4.01
C THR A 623 6.31 6.89 -3.81
N HIS A 624 5.78 7.51 -4.87
CA HIS A 624 5.05 8.78 -4.80
C HIS A 624 3.58 8.58 -4.44
N TYR A 625 2.92 7.55 -4.98
CA TYR A 625 1.48 7.29 -4.80
C TYR A 625 1.20 6.07 -3.93
N SER A 626 2.20 5.59 -3.21
CA SER A 626 2.09 4.36 -2.42
C SER A 626 1.15 4.49 -1.23
N SER A 627 0.47 3.39 -0.93
CA SER A 627 -0.60 3.26 0.06
C SER A 627 -0.17 2.49 1.33
N ASP A 628 0.92 1.71 1.27
CA ASP A 628 1.62 1.17 2.45
C ASP A 628 3.15 1.22 2.23
N LEU A 629 3.90 1.33 3.33
CA LEU A 629 5.36 1.41 3.36
C LEU A 629 5.96 0.47 4.44
N GLN A 630 5.17 -0.47 4.96
CA GLN A 630 5.59 -1.36 6.05
C GLN A 630 6.51 -2.50 5.60
N PRO A 631 7.44 -2.94 6.46
CA PRO A 631 8.25 -4.11 6.19
C PRO A 631 7.42 -5.40 6.22
N ALA A 632 7.87 -6.42 5.49
CA ALA A 632 7.20 -7.71 5.45
C ALA A 632 7.23 -8.45 6.80
N ALA A 633 8.27 -8.25 7.62
CA ALA A 633 8.35 -8.76 8.99
C ALA A 633 7.32 -8.08 9.92
N LYS A 634 6.33 -8.84 10.43
CA LYS A 634 5.30 -8.32 11.37
C LYS A 634 5.92 -7.62 12.60
N LYS A 635 7.04 -8.13 13.11
CA LYS A 635 7.81 -7.58 14.25
C LYS A 635 8.41 -6.19 14.02
N LEU A 636 8.51 -5.74 12.76
CA LEU A 636 9.10 -4.44 12.40
C LEU A 636 8.05 -3.40 11.94
N ARG A 637 6.76 -3.76 11.97
CA ARG A 637 5.67 -2.90 11.51
C ARG A 637 5.42 -1.74 12.48
N LYS A 638 4.82 -0.66 11.95
CA LYS A 638 4.39 0.49 12.75
C LYS A 638 3.04 0.15 13.40
N SER A 639 2.78 0.66 14.60
CA SER A 639 1.41 0.72 15.12
C SER A 639 0.54 1.61 14.22
N ALA A 640 -0.76 1.36 14.17
CA ALA A 640 -1.71 2.27 13.54
C ALA A 640 -1.65 3.66 14.20
N ILE A 641 -1.99 4.69 13.42
CA ILE A 641 -2.10 6.09 13.85
C ILE A 641 -3.54 6.64 13.75
N GLY A 642 -4.42 5.89 13.10
CA GLY A 642 -5.82 6.23 12.85
C GLY A 642 -6.50 5.24 11.91
N VAL A 643 -7.75 5.53 11.57
CA VAL A 643 -8.56 4.79 10.61
C VAL A 643 -8.91 5.71 9.44
N LEU A 644 -8.86 5.19 8.22
CA LEU A 644 -9.38 5.83 7.02
C LEU A 644 -10.72 5.20 6.67
N GLU A 645 -11.71 6.05 6.42
CA GLU A 645 -13.10 5.64 6.16
C GLU A 645 -13.56 6.28 4.86
N VAL A 646 -14.04 5.47 3.91
CA VAL A 646 -14.54 5.94 2.62
C VAL A 646 -15.93 5.36 2.36
N GLY A 647 -16.89 6.25 2.15
CA GLY A 647 -18.18 5.93 1.52
C GLY A 647 -18.07 6.17 0.01
N ILE A 648 -18.25 5.11 -0.78
CA ILE A 648 -18.36 5.18 -2.23
C ILE A 648 -19.86 5.35 -2.54
N LEU A 649 -20.29 6.60 -2.71
CA LEU A 649 -21.71 6.95 -2.75
C LEU A 649 -22.32 6.63 -4.12
N SER A 650 -21.89 7.36 -5.15
CA SER A 650 -22.49 7.31 -6.48
C SER A 650 -21.52 7.84 -7.54
N ALA A 651 -21.85 7.69 -8.82
CA ALA A 651 -21.24 8.48 -9.89
C ALA A 651 -22.33 9.05 -10.81
N ARG A 652 -21.98 10.05 -11.61
CA ARG A 652 -22.89 10.68 -12.58
C ARG A 652 -22.18 11.08 -13.86
N GLY A 653 -22.93 11.12 -14.96
CA GLY A 653 -22.41 11.51 -16.27
C GLY A 653 -21.44 10.50 -16.86
N LEU A 654 -21.54 9.23 -16.48
CA LEU A 654 -20.80 8.14 -17.14
C LEU A 654 -21.43 7.93 -18.52
N GLY A 655 -20.67 8.17 -19.60
CA GLY A 655 -21.23 8.20 -20.95
C GLY A 655 -21.67 6.82 -21.46
N GLY A 656 -22.95 6.66 -21.84
CA GLY A 656 -23.50 5.47 -22.48
C GLY A 656 -24.10 4.43 -21.52
N SER A 657 -24.63 3.34 -22.10
CA SER A 657 -25.16 2.19 -21.35
C SER A 657 -24.01 1.35 -20.77
N LYS A 658 -23.46 1.81 -19.65
CA LYS A 658 -22.32 1.20 -18.96
C LYS A 658 -22.76 0.27 -17.84
N ASN A 659 -21.89 -0.66 -17.47
CA ASN A 659 -21.99 -1.52 -16.30
C ASN A 659 -20.95 -1.10 -15.25
N PRO A 660 -21.06 0.08 -14.62
CA PRO A 660 -19.99 0.64 -13.81
C PRO A 660 -19.79 -0.07 -12.47
N TYR A 661 -18.53 -0.18 -12.07
CA TYR A 661 -18.10 -0.56 -10.72
C TYR A 661 -16.86 0.24 -10.28
N CYS A 662 -16.65 0.35 -8.97
CA CYS A 662 -15.49 1.01 -8.39
C CYS A 662 -14.48 0.00 -7.82
N VAL A 663 -13.20 0.34 -7.88
CA VAL A 663 -12.11 -0.37 -7.17
C VAL A 663 -11.35 0.62 -6.31
N ALA A 664 -11.19 0.31 -5.02
CA ALA A 664 -10.38 1.08 -4.09
C ALA A 664 -9.20 0.24 -3.57
N LYS A 665 -8.00 0.82 -3.53
CA LYS A 665 -6.82 0.21 -2.90
C LYS A 665 -6.28 1.13 -1.81
N TYR A 666 -6.09 0.57 -0.61
CA TYR A 666 -5.22 1.16 0.40
C TYR A 666 -4.47 0.09 1.20
N GLY A 667 -3.15 0.14 1.15
CA GLY A 667 -2.24 -0.88 1.68
C GLY A 667 -2.48 -2.24 1.02
N SER A 668 -2.51 -3.30 1.83
CA SER A 668 -2.81 -4.65 1.33
C SER A 668 -4.29 -4.89 1.03
N LYS A 669 -5.21 -4.04 1.50
CA LYS A 669 -6.66 -4.24 1.35
C LYS A 669 -7.18 -3.54 0.09
N TRP A 670 -7.64 -4.37 -0.85
CA TRP A 670 -8.35 -3.98 -2.06
C TRP A 670 -9.85 -4.18 -1.87
N VAL A 671 -10.65 -3.41 -2.60
CA VAL A 671 -12.10 -3.44 -2.56
C VAL A 671 -12.63 -3.28 -3.99
N ARG A 672 -13.62 -4.09 -4.37
CA ARG A 672 -14.46 -3.97 -5.57
C ARG A 672 -15.89 -3.70 -5.10
N THR A 673 -16.53 -2.63 -5.56
CA THR A 673 -17.97 -2.42 -5.32
C THR A 673 -18.79 -3.29 -6.27
N ARG A 674 -20.09 -3.43 -5.99
CA ARG A 674 -21.00 -4.11 -6.93
C ARG A 674 -20.96 -3.45 -8.31
N THR A 675 -21.14 -4.26 -9.35
CA THR A 675 -21.46 -3.75 -10.69
C THR A 675 -22.94 -3.43 -10.72
N LEU A 676 -23.28 -2.21 -11.14
CA LEU A 676 -24.65 -1.82 -11.45
C LEU A 676 -24.83 -1.82 -12.97
N LEU A 677 -25.98 -2.29 -13.45
CA LEU A 677 -26.19 -2.59 -14.87
C LEU A 677 -26.83 -1.43 -15.63
N GLY A 678 -26.39 -1.20 -16.87
CA GLY A 678 -27.03 -0.28 -17.82
C GLY A 678 -27.17 1.18 -17.36
N THR A 679 -26.36 1.66 -16.41
CA THR A 679 -26.57 2.95 -15.74
C THR A 679 -25.43 3.95 -15.92
N ALA A 680 -25.78 5.14 -16.40
CA ALA A 680 -24.93 6.32 -16.48
C ALA A 680 -24.78 7.07 -15.13
N ALA A 681 -25.57 6.67 -14.12
CA ALA A 681 -25.67 7.30 -12.80
C ALA A 681 -25.79 6.24 -11.67
N PRO A 682 -24.76 5.40 -11.46
CA PRO A 682 -24.77 4.38 -10.42
C PRO A 682 -24.80 4.98 -9.01
N ALA A 683 -25.50 4.32 -8.08
CA ALA A 683 -25.46 4.59 -6.65
C ALA A 683 -25.12 3.30 -5.91
N TRP A 684 -23.92 3.24 -5.33
CA TRP A 684 -23.39 2.08 -4.60
C TRP A 684 -23.67 2.18 -3.10
N ASN A 685 -23.44 3.36 -2.51
CA ASN A 685 -23.53 3.63 -1.07
C ASN A 685 -22.82 2.58 -0.19
N GLU A 686 -21.66 2.09 -0.63
CA GLU A 686 -20.85 1.10 0.10
C GLU A 686 -19.77 1.79 0.95
N GLN A 687 -19.65 1.43 2.24
CA GLN A 687 -18.65 1.99 3.16
C GLN A 687 -17.53 0.99 3.45
N TYR A 688 -16.29 1.49 3.43
CA TYR A 688 -15.10 0.70 3.70
C TYR A 688 -14.12 1.42 4.63
N THR A 689 -13.43 0.63 5.46
CA THR A 689 -12.50 1.10 6.48
C THR A 689 -11.11 0.47 6.32
N TRP A 690 -10.06 1.21 6.68
CA TRP A 690 -8.65 0.77 6.63
C TRP A 690 -7.86 1.30 7.82
N GLU A 691 -6.93 0.49 8.35
CA GLU A 691 -5.94 0.96 9.32
C GLU A 691 -4.88 1.84 8.64
N VAL A 692 -4.64 3.04 9.18
CA VAL A 692 -3.62 3.97 8.66
C VAL A 692 -2.36 3.87 9.51
N PHE A 693 -1.22 3.68 8.86
CA PHE A 693 0.10 3.59 9.53
C PHE A 693 1.00 4.78 9.27
N ASP A 694 0.72 5.57 8.23
CA ASP A 694 1.53 6.73 7.86
C ASP A 694 0.73 7.74 7.02
N LEU A 695 0.74 9.04 7.40
CA LEU A 695 -0.01 10.09 6.71
C LEU A 695 0.51 10.40 5.30
N SER A 696 1.77 10.06 4.99
CA SER A 696 2.33 10.28 3.65
C SER A 696 1.83 9.26 2.62
N THR A 697 0.96 8.31 2.99
CA THR A 697 0.29 7.38 2.07
C THR A 697 -0.82 8.05 1.23
N VAL A 698 -1.23 7.39 0.15
CA VAL A 698 -2.32 7.80 -0.75
C VAL A 698 -3.34 6.67 -0.87
N ILE A 699 -4.64 6.98 -0.81
CA ILE A 699 -5.68 6.05 -1.29
C ILE A 699 -5.98 6.33 -2.77
N THR A 700 -6.05 5.26 -3.56
CA THR A 700 -6.49 5.32 -4.97
C THR A 700 -7.87 4.67 -5.09
N VAL A 701 -8.80 5.37 -5.75
CA VAL A 701 -10.13 4.84 -6.11
C VAL A 701 -10.34 5.06 -7.60
N ALA A 702 -10.66 4.02 -8.36
CA ALA A 702 -10.91 4.10 -9.79
C ALA A 702 -12.26 3.49 -10.16
N VAL A 703 -12.82 3.93 -11.30
CA VAL A 703 -14.09 3.43 -11.84
C VAL A 703 -13.81 2.73 -13.16
N PHE A 704 -14.46 1.59 -13.34
CA PHE A 704 -14.34 0.71 -14.49
C PHE A 704 -15.72 0.37 -15.03
N ASP A 705 -15.76 0.01 -16.31
CA ASP A 705 -16.93 -0.56 -16.99
C ASP A 705 -16.77 -2.07 -17.07
N ASN A 706 -17.71 -2.83 -16.50
CA ASN A 706 -17.63 -4.29 -16.42
C ASN A 706 -18.06 -4.94 -17.74
N ASN A 707 -17.08 -5.34 -18.55
CA ASN A 707 -17.32 -5.98 -19.85
C ASN A 707 -17.42 -7.51 -19.76
N HIS A 708 -17.21 -8.10 -18.58
CA HIS A 708 -17.32 -9.56 -18.33
C HIS A 708 -18.73 -9.97 -17.86
N VAL A 709 -19.70 -9.05 -17.88
CA VAL A 709 -21.11 -9.29 -17.52
C VAL A 709 -21.82 -10.20 -18.54
N HIS A 710 -21.57 -9.98 -19.82
CA HIS A 710 -22.08 -10.80 -20.93
C HIS A 710 -20.87 -11.53 -21.52
N HIS A 711 -20.78 -12.85 -21.31
CA HIS A 711 -19.62 -13.65 -21.69
C HIS A 711 -19.19 -13.41 -23.14
N SER A 712 -18.07 -12.70 -23.30
CA SER A 712 -17.53 -12.24 -24.57
C SER A 712 -16.03 -12.53 -24.56
N GLU A 713 -15.55 -13.41 -25.44
CA GLU A 713 -14.15 -13.79 -25.46
C GLU A 713 -13.24 -12.59 -25.76
N GLY A 714 -12.15 -12.45 -25.00
CA GLY A 714 -11.23 -11.31 -25.13
C GLY A 714 -11.76 -9.97 -24.58
N ALA A 715 -12.92 -9.94 -23.92
CA ALA A 715 -13.38 -8.77 -23.18
C ALA A 715 -12.34 -8.30 -22.14
N LYS A 716 -12.31 -6.99 -21.90
CA LYS A 716 -11.44 -6.30 -20.92
C LYS A 716 -12.19 -5.13 -20.30
N ASP A 717 -11.99 -4.86 -19.02
CA ASP A 717 -12.71 -3.80 -18.33
C ASP A 717 -12.30 -2.40 -18.81
N GLN A 718 -13.27 -1.56 -19.18
CA GLN A 718 -12.94 -0.24 -19.72
C GLN A 718 -12.63 0.73 -18.58
N ARG A 719 -11.38 1.24 -18.57
CA ARG A 719 -10.90 2.26 -17.64
C ARG A 719 -11.69 3.57 -17.83
N ILE A 720 -12.53 3.94 -16.85
CA ILE A 720 -13.31 5.20 -16.90
C ILE A 720 -12.49 6.36 -16.32
N GLY A 721 -11.86 6.17 -15.15
CA GLY A 721 -11.01 7.20 -14.54
C GLY A 721 -10.56 6.83 -13.12
N LYS A 722 -9.60 7.58 -12.57
CA LYS A 722 -9.06 7.38 -11.22
C LYS A 722 -8.96 8.67 -10.41
N VAL A 723 -9.16 8.53 -9.10
CA VAL A 723 -9.11 9.57 -8.07
C VAL A 723 -8.05 9.17 -7.04
N ARG A 724 -7.28 10.16 -6.54
CA ARG A 724 -6.26 9.95 -5.51
C ARG A 724 -6.37 11.00 -4.41
N VAL A 725 -6.25 10.54 -3.17
CA VAL A 725 -6.32 11.41 -1.97
C VAL A 725 -5.16 11.07 -1.04
N ARG A 726 -4.26 12.04 -0.79
CA ARG A 726 -3.15 11.88 0.17
C ARG A 726 -3.60 12.22 1.58
N LEU A 727 -3.45 11.29 2.52
CA LEU A 727 -4.01 11.40 3.87
C LEU A 727 -3.46 12.61 4.66
N ALA A 728 -2.20 12.99 4.42
CA ALA A 728 -1.58 14.20 4.97
C ALA A 728 -2.37 15.50 4.71
N THR A 729 -3.17 15.55 3.64
CA THR A 729 -3.98 16.72 3.25
C THR A 729 -5.38 16.75 3.86
N LEU A 730 -5.78 15.69 4.58
CA LEU A 730 -7.07 15.62 5.29
C LEU A 730 -6.92 16.15 6.72
N GLU A 731 -7.76 17.10 7.11
CA GLU A 731 -7.98 17.47 8.51
C GLU A 731 -8.59 16.25 9.25
N SER A 732 -8.15 15.97 10.47
CA SER A 732 -8.63 14.82 11.24
C SER A 732 -10.11 14.97 11.60
N ASP A 733 -10.81 13.83 11.63
CA ASP A 733 -12.22 13.65 12.01
C ASP A 733 -13.24 14.41 11.13
N ARG A 734 -12.77 15.17 10.12
CA ARG A 734 -13.59 15.92 9.17
C ARG A 734 -14.08 15.03 8.02
N VAL A 735 -15.39 15.04 7.78
CA VAL A 735 -16.05 14.33 6.68
C VAL A 735 -16.07 15.18 5.40
N TYR A 736 -15.22 14.83 4.44
CA TYR A 736 -15.16 15.46 3.11
C TYR A 736 -16.12 14.75 2.14
N THR A 737 -17.12 15.46 1.60
CA THR A 737 -18.09 14.93 0.62
C THR A 737 -18.02 15.76 -0.66
N HIS A 738 -17.56 15.14 -1.76
CA HIS A 738 -17.34 15.84 -3.02
C HIS A 738 -17.62 14.95 -4.24
N TYR A 739 -18.07 15.57 -5.33
CA TYR A 739 -17.90 15.01 -6.68
C TYR A 739 -16.46 15.28 -7.15
N TYR A 740 -15.72 14.19 -7.40
CA TYR A 740 -14.40 14.16 -8.01
C TYR A 740 -14.55 13.92 -9.53
N PRO A 741 -13.98 14.76 -10.41
CA PRO A 741 -14.07 14.55 -11.85
C PRO A 741 -13.32 13.28 -12.25
N LEU A 742 -14.01 12.40 -12.98
CA LEU A 742 -13.38 11.27 -13.66
C LEU A 742 -12.86 11.73 -15.01
N MET A 743 -11.63 11.33 -15.32
CA MET A 743 -10.94 11.72 -16.54
C MET A 743 -10.17 10.53 -17.09
N ALA A 744 -10.30 10.34 -18.39
CA ALA A 744 -9.45 9.45 -19.16
C ALA A 744 -8.69 10.27 -20.22
N LEU A 745 -7.40 9.96 -20.38
CA LEU A 745 -6.67 10.33 -21.58
C LEU A 745 -7.03 9.29 -22.66
N SER A 746 -7.30 9.76 -23.88
CA SER A 746 -7.54 8.93 -25.05
C SER A 746 -6.71 9.46 -26.22
N PRO A 747 -6.39 8.69 -27.27
CA PRO A 747 -5.62 9.22 -28.42
C PRO A 747 -6.23 10.49 -29.03
N GLY A 748 -7.56 10.63 -28.99
CA GLY A 748 -8.30 11.84 -29.37
C GLY A 748 -8.45 12.90 -28.25
N GLY A 749 -7.47 13.02 -27.36
CA GLY A 749 -7.41 14.03 -26.29
C GLY A 749 -7.89 13.57 -24.91
N LEU A 750 -7.75 14.49 -23.94
CA LEU A 750 -8.34 14.37 -22.59
C LEU A 750 -9.87 14.43 -22.68
N LYS A 751 -10.57 13.54 -21.98
CA LYS A 751 -12.03 13.53 -21.89
C LYS A 751 -12.47 13.42 -20.43
N LYS A 752 -13.41 14.29 -20.03
CA LYS A 752 -14.18 14.10 -18.80
C LYS A 752 -15.12 12.92 -19.00
N THR A 753 -14.92 11.85 -18.26
CA THR A 753 -15.66 10.58 -18.39
C THR A 753 -16.79 10.44 -17.38
N GLY A 754 -16.90 11.38 -16.44
CA GLY A 754 -17.99 11.52 -15.49
C GLY A 754 -17.54 12.22 -14.20
N GLU A 755 -18.26 11.99 -13.11
CA GLU A 755 -17.91 12.43 -11.76
C GLU A 755 -18.24 11.35 -10.72
N LEU A 756 -17.30 11.07 -9.81
CA LEU A 756 -17.44 10.11 -8.71
C LEU A 756 -17.69 10.84 -7.38
N HIS A 757 -18.77 10.49 -6.70
CA HIS A 757 -19.17 11.04 -5.41
C HIS A 757 -18.57 10.21 -4.27
N LEU A 758 -17.64 10.80 -3.52
CA LEU A 758 -16.98 10.13 -2.39
C LEU A 758 -17.20 10.92 -1.09
N ALA A 759 -17.46 10.18 -0.02
CA ALA A 759 -17.33 10.62 1.36
C ALA A 759 -16.00 10.08 1.93
N VAL A 760 -15.13 10.93 2.48
CA VAL A 760 -13.83 10.52 3.06
C VAL A 760 -13.63 11.16 4.44
N ARG A 761 -13.28 10.35 5.44
CA ARG A 761 -12.90 10.77 6.81
C ARG A 761 -11.59 10.07 7.20
N PHE A 762 -10.71 10.79 7.89
CA PHE A 762 -9.54 10.21 8.55
C PHE A 762 -9.66 10.46 10.05
N THR A 763 -9.82 9.39 10.82
CA THR A 763 -10.09 9.43 12.27
C THR A 763 -8.82 9.11 13.04
N CYS A 764 -8.31 10.03 13.88
CA CYS A 764 -6.96 9.90 14.45
C CYS A 764 -6.97 9.31 15.87
N THR A 765 -6.60 8.02 15.98
CA THR A 765 -6.61 7.28 17.25
C THR A 765 -5.36 7.52 18.12
N ALA A 766 -4.21 7.86 17.51
CA ALA A 766 -2.94 7.98 18.23
C ALA A 766 -2.15 9.23 17.81
N TRP A 767 -2.64 10.41 18.20
CA TRP A 767 -2.04 11.73 17.88
C TRP A 767 -0.52 11.82 18.13
N ALA A 768 -0.03 11.33 19.27
CA ALA A 768 1.40 11.35 19.58
C ALA A 768 2.23 10.47 18.63
N ASN A 769 1.73 9.28 18.28
CA ASN A 769 2.37 8.39 17.31
C ASN A 769 2.35 9.00 15.90
N MET A 770 1.26 9.68 15.53
CA MET A 770 1.12 10.41 14.27
C MET A 770 2.16 11.54 14.16
N LEU A 771 2.28 12.42 15.17
CA LEU A 771 3.31 13.46 15.19
C LEU A 771 4.72 12.86 15.13
N ALA A 772 4.97 11.76 15.84
CA ALA A 772 6.25 11.07 15.82
C ALA A 772 6.61 10.45 14.45
N GLN A 773 5.66 10.22 13.53
CA GLN A 773 6.00 9.77 12.17
C GLN A 773 6.80 10.84 11.41
N TYR A 774 6.53 12.14 11.60
CA TYR A 774 7.20 13.19 10.82
C TYR A 774 8.73 13.21 10.98
N GLY A 775 9.25 12.81 12.14
CA GLY A 775 10.70 12.67 12.35
C GLY A 775 11.29 11.32 11.90
N ARG A 776 10.46 10.30 11.68
CA ARG A 776 10.88 8.93 11.29
C ARG A 776 11.08 8.82 9.78
N PRO A 777 11.96 7.93 9.30
CA PRO A 777 12.11 7.66 7.87
C PRO A 777 10.79 7.21 7.23
N LEU A 778 10.72 7.37 5.91
CA LEU A 778 9.56 6.99 5.10
C LEU A 778 9.51 5.47 4.91
N LEU A 779 10.61 4.88 4.43
CA LEU A 779 10.77 3.44 4.21
C LEU A 779 11.39 2.74 5.44
N PRO A 780 11.36 1.40 5.50
CA PRO A 780 12.09 0.61 6.48
C PRO A 780 13.61 0.84 6.43
N LYS A 781 14.31 0.61 7.55
CA LYS A 781 15.74 0.90 7.74
C LYS A 781 16.63 0.32 6.62
N MET A 782 16.30 -0.88 6.13
CA MET A 782 17.08 -1.60 5.11
C MET A 782 17.24 -0.84 3.79
N HIS A 783 16.19 -0.13 3.35
CA HIS A 783 16.22 0.68 2.12
C HIS A 783 17.24 1.84 2.18
N TYR A 784 17.74 2.20 3.36
CA TYR A 784 18.78 3.22 3.54
C TYR A 784 20.15 2.62 3.87
N SER A 785 20.22 1.53 4.63
CA SER A 785 21.50 0.90 5.00
C SER A 785 22.11 0.06 3.88
N ASN A 786 21.26 -0.63 3.10
CA ASN A 786 21.60 -1.51 1.98
C ASN A 786 20.63 -1.17 0.81
N PRO A 787 20.79 -0.02 0.14
CA PRO A 787 19.86 0.43 -0.90
C PRO A 787 19.86 -0.50 -2.13
N ILE A 788 18.67 -0.69 -2.71
CA ILE A 788 18.48 -1.41 -3.98
C ILE A 788 18.73 -0.42 -5.14
N SER A 789 19.38 -0.86 -6.21
CA SER A 789 19.60 -0.01 -7.39
C SER A 789 18.30 0.28 -8.13
N VAL A 790 18.15 1.46 -8.74
CA VAL A 790 16.88 1.90 -9.37
C VAL A 790 16.38 0.91 -10.42
N LEU A 791 17.25 0.50 -11.37
CA LEU A 791 16.95 -0.49 -12.40
C LEU A 791 16.48 -1.84 -11.83
N GLN A 792 17.05 -2.26 -10.70
CA GLN A 792 16.66 -3.49 -10.01
C GLN A 792 15.33 -3.32 -9.26
N LEU A 793 15.08 -2.13 -8.69
CA LEU A 793 13.85 -1.80 -7.99
C LEU A 793 12.66 -1.79 -8.94
N ASP A 794 12.81 -1.20 -10.14
CA ASP A 794 11.75 -1.13 -11.14
C ASP A 794 11.41 -2.52 -11.70
N TYR A 795 12.42 -3.37 -11.93
CA TYR A 795 12.23 -4.80 -12.23
C TYR A 795 11.46 -5.52 -11.11
N LEU A 796 11.89 -5.36 -9.84
CA LEU A 796 11.24 -5.98 -8.69
C LEU A 796 9.79 -5.50 -8.53
N ARG A 797 9.51 -4.21 -8.77
CA ARG A 797 8.16 -3.63 -8.72
C ARG A 797 7.24 -4.23 -9.78
N PHE A 798 7.75 -4.42 -11.00
CA PHE A 798 7.00 -5.10 -12.05
C PHE A 798 6.68 -6.55 -11.66
N GLN A 799 7.64 -7.31 -11.13
CA GLN A 799 7.39 -8.69 -10.68
C GLN A 799 6.41 -8.74 -9.51
N ALA A 800 6.53 -7.84 -8.53
CA ALA A 800 5.57 -7.70 -7.42
C ALA A 800 4.14 -7.48 -7.94
N MET A 801 3.96 -6.56 -8.90
CA MET A 801 2.67 -6.32 -9.55
C MET A 801 2.13 -7.56 -10.28
N GLN A 802 2.97 -8.30 -11.04
CA GLN A 802 2.53 -9.53 -11.72
C GLN A 802 2.02 -10.59 -10.72
N MET A 803 2.68 -10.74 -9.57
CA MET A 803 2.24 -11.67 -8.51
C MET A 803 0.91 -11.23 -7.88
N VAL A 804 0.70 -9.92 -7.66
CA VAL A 804 -0.58 -9.38 -7.19
C VAL A 804 -1.69 -9.61 -8.23
N ALA A 805 -1.44 -9.30 -9.50
CA ALA A 805 -2.41 -9.49 -10.58
C ALA A 805 -2.83 -10.97 -10.73
N THR A 806 -1.87 -11.90 -10.73
CA THR A 806 -2.17 -13.34 -10.77
C THR A 806 -2.92 -13.82 -9.53
N ARG A 807 -2.63 -13.28 -8.33
CA ARG A 807 -3.36 -13.65 -7.10
C ARG A 807 -4.81 -13.18 -7.13
N LEU A 808 -5.06 -11.95 -7.57
CA LEU A 808 -6.40 -11.35 -7.59
C LEU A 808 -7.25 -11.85 -8.77
N GLY A 809 -6.63 -12.19 -9.91
CA GLY A 809 -7.31 -12.82 -11.05
C GLY A 809 -7.79 -14.25 -10.80
N ARG A 810 -7.22 -14.97 -9.80
CA ARG A 810 -7.66 -16.31 -9.36
C ARG A 810 -8.82 -16.29 -8.35
N SER A 811 -9.43 -15.14 -8.07
CA SER A 811 -10.47 -15.00 -7.04
C SER A 811 -11.83 -14.68 -7.62
N GLU A 812 -12.92 -14.96 -6.90
CA GLU A 812 -14.30 -14.80 -7.41
C GLU A 812 -15.04 -13.63 -6.72
N PRO A 813 -15.55 -12.60 -7.43
CA PRO A 813 -15.25 -12.27 -8.81
C PRO A 813 -13.79 -11.86 -9.03
N PRO A 814 -13.23 -12.10 -10.24
CA PRO A 814 -11.86 -11.75 -10.55
C PRO A 814 -11.64 -10.24 -10.61
N LEU A 815 -10.46 -9.81 -10.17
CA LEU A 815 -9.90 -8.52 -10.59
C LEU A 815 -8.88 -8.81 -11.69
N HIS A 816 -9.27 -8.53 -12.93
CA HIS A 816 -8.43 -8.77 -14.10
C HIS A 816 -7.17 -7.91 -14.11
N ARG A 817 -6.20 -8.34 -14.91
CA ARG A 817 -4.84 -7.78 -14.89
C ARG A 817 -4.82 -6.29 -15.20
N GLU A 818 -5.58 -5.83 -16.18
CA GLU A 818 -5.65 -4.42 -16.60
C GLU A 818 -6.22 -3.50 -15.50
N VAL A 819 -7.06 -4.03 -14.61
CA VAL A 819 -7.59 -3.32 -13.45
C VAL A 819 -6.47 -3.08 -12.43
N VAL A 820 -5.67 -4.12 -12.16
CA VAL A 820 -4.50 -4.06 -11.26
C VAL A 820 -3.40 -3.16 -11.84
N GLU A 821 -3.09 -3.29 -13.13
CA GLU A 821 -2.08 -2.47 -13.82
C GLU A 821 -2.44 -0.96 -13.81
N TYR A 822 -3.72 -0.62 -14.00
CA TYR A 822 -4.19 0.77 -13.95
C TYR A 822 -4.22 1.37 -12.53
N MET A 823 -4.51 0.55 -11.51
CA MET A 823 -4.50 0.98 -10.11
C MET A 823 -3.09 1.28 -9.59
N LEU A 824 -2.08 0.51 -10.04
CA LEU A 824 -0.70 0.59 -9.55
C LEU A 824 0.22 1.54 -10.35
N ASP A 825 -0.27 2.16 -11.44
CA ASP A 825 0.52 2.96 -12.40
C ASP A 825 1.75 2.21 -12.94
N VAL A 826 1.55 1.02 -13.52
CA VAL A 826 2.65 0.27 -14.15
C VAL A 826 3.36 1.11 -15.23
N ASP A 827 2.57 1.84 -16.02
CA ASP A 827 2.99 2.76 -17.08
C ASP A 827 3.66 4.06 -16.56
N SER A 828 3.94 4.19 -15.25
CA SER A 828 4.56 5.41 -14.69
C SER A 828 5.94 5.72 -15.25
N HIS A 829 6.66 4.70 -15.73
CA HIS A 829 8.04 4.79 -16.20
C HIS A 829 8.18 4.98 -17.71
N MET A 830 7.09 4.88 -18.48
CA MET A 830 7.14 5.20 -19.90
C MET A 830 7.38 6.71 -20.07
N PHE A 831 8.25 7.07 -21.01
CA PHE A 831 8.54 8.46 -21.31
C PHE A 831 7.29 9.16 -21.85
N SER A 832 7.15 10.45 -21.55
CA SER A 832 6.07 11.30 -22.05
C SER A 832 6.57 12.73 -22.21
N LEU A 833 6.42 13.28 -23.41
CA LEU A 833 6.75 14.67 -23.69
C LEU A 833 5.84 15.64 -22.91
N ARG A 834 4.55 15.33 -22.75
CA ARG A 834 3.57 16.09 -21.96
C ARG A 834 3.95 16.15 -20.48
N ARG A 835 4.24 15.00 -19.84
CA ARG A 835 4.69 14.94 -18.43
C ARG A 835 6.01 15.71 -18.24
N SER A 836 6.89 15.68 -19.24
CA SER A 836 8.13 16.45 -19.23
C SER A 836 7.88 17.97 -19.29
N LYS A 837 6.97 18.44 -20.14
CA LYS A 837 6.51 19.85 -20.18
C LYS A 837 5.85 20.27 -18.86
N ALA A 838 4.95 19.46 -18.32
CA ALA A 838 4.29 19.72 -17.04
C ALA A 838 5.30 19.92 -15.90
N ASN A 839 6.32 19.05 -15.82
CA ASN A 839 7.41 19.17 -14.85
C ASN A 839 8.26 20.45 -15.05
N PHE A 840 8.50 20.86 -16.30
CA PHE A 840 9.19 22.11 -16.61
C PHE A 840 8.38 23.35 -16.16
N TYR A 841 7.08 23.41 -16.46
CA TYR A 841 6.22 24.50 -16.00
C TYR A 841 6.06 24.54 -14.47
N ARG A 842 6.09 23.38 -13.80
CA ARG A 842 6.18 23.32 -12.33
C ARG A 842 7.44 24.03 -11.82
N ILE A 843 8.61 23.81 -12.43
CA ILE A 843 9.83 24.57 -12.08
C ILE A 843 9.69 26.08 -12.33
N THR A 844 9.24 26.50 -13.51
CA THR A 844 9.15 27.96 -13.80
C THR A 844 8.15 28.65 -12.89
N SER A 845 7.10 27.95 -12.44
CA SER A 845 6.16 28.46 -11.42
C SER A 845 6.82 28.74 -10.06
N LEU A 846 7.86 27.99 -9.67
CA LEU A 846 8.58 28.21 -8.40
C LEU A 846 9.45 29.48 -8.49
N PHE A 847 10.13 29.70 -9.61
CA PHE A 847 10.92 30.91 -9.84
C PHE A 847 10.06 32.18 -9.96
N SER A 848 8.76 32.08 -10.27
CA SER A 848 7.86 33.24 -10.31
C SER A 848 7.82 34.04 -8.99
N GLY A 849 8.00 33.36 -7.85
CA GLY A 849 8.10 34.01 -6.53
C GLY A 849 9.36 34.87 -6.39
N VAL A 850 10.49 34.39 -6.91
CA VAL A 850 11.76 35.16 -6.94
C VAL A 850 11.62 36.40 -7.83
N VAL A 851 10.97 36.26 -8.99
CA VAL A 851 10.66 37.39 -9.88
C VAL A 851 9.72 38.40 -9.21
N ALA A 852 8.76 37.94 -8.41
CA ALA A 852 7.87 38.83 -7.65
C ALA A 852 8.63 39.61 -6.55
N VAL A 853 9.54 38.95 -5.82
CA VAL A 853 10.43 39.61 -4.84
C VAL A 853 11.34 40.63 -5.53
N GLY A 854 11.93 40.29 -6.69
CA GLY A 854 12.73 41.23 -7.48
C GLY A 854 11.94 42.47 -7.94
N LYS A 855 10.69 42.30 -8.38
CA LYS A 855 9.79 43.41 -8.75
C LYS A 855 9.35 44.26 -7.55
N TRP A 856 9.23 43.66 -6.36
CA TRP A 856 8.97 44.38 -5.11
C TRP A 856 10.18 45.21 -4.68
N PHE A 857 11.39 44.63 -4.74
CA PHE A 857 12.65 45.32 -4.46
C PHE A 857 12.90 46.48 -5.45
N ASP A 858 12.66 46.28 -6.75
CA ASP A 858 12.65 47.35 -7.76
C ASP A 858 11.66 48.49 -7.40
N GLY A 859 10.51 48.15 -6.81
CA GLY A 859 9.54 49.11 -6.31
C GLY A 859 10.01 49.92 -5.10
N ILE A 860 10.85 49.33 -4.24
CA ILE A 860 11.50 50.00 -3.10
C ILE A 860 12.60 50.94 -3.59
N CYS A 861 13.49 50.46 -4.47
CA CYS A 861 14.54 51.29 -5.07
C CYS A 861 13.98 52.48 -5.87
N LYS A 862 12.79 52.33 -6.45
CA LYS A 862 12.04 53.41 -7.15
C LYS A 862 11.07 54.17 -6.25
N TRP A 863 11.16 54.02 -4.93
CA TRP A 863 10.41 54.78 -3.91
C TRP A 863 8.88 54.80 -4.12
N LYS A 864 8.29 53.78 -4.75
CA LYS A 864 6.87 53.76 -5.15
C LYS A 864 5.87 53.88 -3.99
N ASN A 865 6.32 53.55 -2.78
CA ASN A 865 5.63 53.88 -1.54
C ASN A 865 6.72 54.36 -0.54
N PRO A 866 6.75 55.65 -0.19
CA PRO A 866 7.84 56.22 0.61
C PRO A 866 7.84 55.66 2.04
N LEU A 867 6.68 55.43 2.65
CA LEU A 867 6.57 54.90 4.02
C LEU A 867 7.16 53.50 4.14
N THR A 868 6.84 52.60 3.21
CA THR A 868 7.44 51.25 3.20
C THR A 868 8.93 51.30 2.86
N THR A 869 9.36 52.25 2.03
CA THR A 869 10.77 52.40 1.65
C THR A 869 11.60 52.87 2.84
N VAL A 870 11.14 53.88 3.59
CA VAL A 870 11.80 54.33 4.83
C VAL A 870 11.88 53.20 5.86
N LEU A 871 10.79 52.47 6.09
CA LEU A 871 10.78 51.33 7.05
C LEU A 871 11.78 50.23 6.66
N VAL A 872 11.93 49.92 5.36
CA VAL A 872 12.92 48.96 4.87
C VAL A 872 14.35 49.48 5.04
N HIS A 873 14.61 50.77 4.83
CA HIS A 873 15.94 51.34 5.06
C HIS A 873 16.31 51.36 6.56
N VAL A 874 15.37 51.67 7.46
CA VAL A 874 15.58 51.59 8.91
C VAL A 874 15.88 50.15 9.34
N LEU A 875 15.10 49.17 8.86
CA LEU A 875 15.35 47.75 9.12
C LEU A 875 16.73 47.30 8.58
N PHE A 876 17.09 47.72 7.37
CA PHE A 876 18.39 47.42 6.76
C PHE A 876 19.55 47.96 7.61
N LEU A 877 19.48 49.22 8.05
CA LEU A 877 20.50 49.80 8.94
C LEU A 877 20.61 49.03 10.26
N ILE A 878 19.48 48.66 10.89
CA ILE A 878 19.48 47.83 12.12
C ILE A 878 20.16 46.47 11.88
N LEU A 879 19.86 45.80 10.76
CA LEU A 879 20.46 44.50 10.42
C LEU A 879 21.95 44.58 10.04
N VAL A 880 22.40 45.71 9.50
CA VAL A 880 23.83 45.97 9.22
C VAL A 880 24.59 46.27 10.52
N CYS A 881 24.01 47.05 11.44
CA CYS A 881 24.61 47.32 12.74
C CYS A 881 24.61 46.08 13.67
N TYR A 882 23.61 45.20 13.55
CA TYR A 882 23.43 44.01 14.39
C TYR A 882 23.23 42.75 13.53
N PRO A 883 24.29 42.23 12.88
CA PRO A 883 24.18 41.08 11.99
C PRO A 883 23.69 39.80 12.67
N GLU A 884 23.81 39.70 14.00
CA GLU A 884 23.25 38.59 14.78
C GLU A 884 21.71 38.52 14.70
N LEU A 885 21.02 39.64 14.44
CA LEU A 885 19.57 39.69 14.29
C LEU A 885 19.07 39.20 12.91
N ILE A 886 19.95 38.94 11.94
CA ILE A 886 19.56 38.51 10.60
C ILE A 886 18.83 37.15 10.62
N LEU A 887 19.36 36.15 11.34
CA LEU A 887 18.70 34.84 11.41
C LEU A 887 17.41 34.87 12.27
N PRO A 888 17.37 35.47 13.47
CA PRO A 888 16.13 35.66 14.24
C PRO A 888 15.02 36.34 13.44
N THR A 889 15.32 37.44 12.74
CA THR A 889 14.31 38.16 11.95
C THR A 889 13.81 37.33 10.78
N VAL A 890 14.67 36.58 10.06
CA VAL A 890 14.24 35.66 9.00
C VAL A 890 13.28 34.59 9.53
N PHE A 891 13.60 33.93 10.66
CA PHE A 891 12.70 32.92 11.24
C PHE A 891 11.39 33.52 11.79
N LEU A 892 11.42 34.75 12.32
CA LEU A 892 10.22 35.48 12.73
C LEU A 892 9.35 35.88 11.52
N TYR A 893 9.95 36.27 10.39
CA TYR A 893 9.20 36.48 9.14
C TYR A 893 8.58 35.19 8.61
N LEU A 894 9.27 34.05 8.67
CA LEU A 894 8.71 32.74 8.31
C LEU A 894 7.50 32.38 9.19
N PHE A 895 7.58 32.62 10.50
CA PHE A 895 6.46 32.48 11.43
C PHE A 895 5.28 33.39 11.04
N MET A 896 5.52 34.69 10.85
CA MET A 896 4.46 35.66 10.54
C MET A 896 3.80 35.40 9.18
N ILE A 897 4.57 35.05 8.15
CA ILE A 897 4.05 34.65 6.83
C ILE A 897 3.23 33.36 6.96
N GLY A 898 3.69 32.38 7.74
CA GLY A 898 2.96 31.15 8.03
C GLY A 898 1.61 31.43 8.69
N VAL A 899 1.58 32.21 9.77
CA VAL A 899 0.34 32.60 10.47
C VAL A 899 -0.61 33.39 9.55
N TRP A 900 -0.08 34.31 8.72
CA TRP A 900 -0.89 35.04 7.75
C TRP A 900 -1.51 34.13 6.69
N ASN A 901 -0.74 33.16 6.17
CA ASN A 901 -1.20 32.21 5.16
C ASN A 901 -2.29 31.25 5.68
N TYR A 902 -2.46 31.08 7.00
CA TYR A 902 -3.56 30.29 7.57
C TYR A 902 -4.94 30.79 7.12
N ARG A 903 -5.08 32.11 6.89
CA ARG A 903 -6.29 32.76 6.35
C ARG A 903 -6.57 32.37 4.89
N ARG A 904 -5.56 31.93 4.14
CA ARG A 904 -5.61 31.53 2.73
C ARG A 904 -5.44 30.01 2.52
N ARG A 905 -5.53 29.21 3.59
CA ARG A 905 -5.28 27.76 3.52
C ARG A 905 -6.25 27.04 2.57
N PRO A 906 -5.82 25.97 1.87
CA PRO A 906 -6.73 25.09 1.13
C PRO A 906 -7.82 24.52 2.05
N ARG A 907 -9.08 24.58 1.63
CA ARG A 907 -10.23 24.01 2.37
C ARG A 907 -10.83 22.75 1.75
N LYS A 908 -10.53 22.50 0.46
CA LYS A 908 -10.88 21.30 -0.31
C LYS A 908 -9.66 20.37 -0.39
N PRO A 909 -9.85 19.04 -0.48
CA PRO A 909 -8.75 18.12 -0.72
C PRO A 909 -8.09 18.37 -2.10
N PRO A 910 -6.85 17.90 -2.32
CA PRO A 910 -6.27 17.89 -3.66
C PRO A 910 -7.12 17.03 -4.59
N HIS A 911 -7.14 17.41 -5.87
CA HIS A 911 -7.74 16.65 -6.96
C HIS A 911 -6.80 16.72 -8.17
N MET A 912 -7.07 15.89 -9.16
CA MET A 912 -6.35 15.86 -10.42
C MET A 912 -6.54 17.20 -11.16
N ASP A 913 -5.45 17.83 -11.58
CA ASP A 913 -5.43 19.18 -12.16
C ASP A 913 -4.99 19.10 -13.62
N THR A 914 -5.92 19.41 -14.52
CA THR A 914 -5.78 19.29 -15.98
C THR A 914 -4.76 20.27 -16.55
N VAL A 915 -4.71 21.49 -15.99
CA VAL A 915 -3.80 22.56 -16.41
C VAL A 915 -2.38 22.25 -15.93
N LEU A 916 -2.22 21.83 -14.66
CA LEU A 916 -0.94 21.39 -14.12
C LEU A 916 -0.39 20.15 -14.85
N SER A 917 -1.28 19.24 -15.28
CA SER A 917 -0.95 18.06 -16.10
C SER A 917 -0.62 18.38 -17.56
N HIS A 918 -0.72 19.65 -17.98
CA HIS A 918 -0.66 20.11 -19.37
C HIS A 918 -1.64 19.36 -20.30
N ALA A 919 -2.72 18.78 -19.75
CA ALA A 919 -3.58 17.82 -20.43
C ALA A 919 -4.65 18.46 -21.34
N GLU A 920 -4.89 19.77 -21.21
CA GLU A 920 -5.83 20.54 -22.06
C GLU A 920 -5.18 21.10 -23.33
N GLN A 921 -3.85 21.16 -23.40
CA GLN A 921 -3.08 21.82 -24.46
C GLN A 921 -2.08 20.86 -25.14
N VAL A 922 -2.46 19.59 -25.27
CA VAL A 922 -1.59 18.53 -25.83
C VAL A 922 -1.77 18.46 -27.35
N HIS A 923 -0.66 18.34 -28.09
CA HIS A 923 -0.69 18.10 -29.53
C HIS A 923 -0.97 16.61 -29.81
N PRO A 924 -1.79 16.22 -30.81
CA PRO A 924 -2.16 14.82 -31.07
C PRO A 924 -0.98 13.83 -31.09
N ASP A 925 0.11 14.17 -31.77
CA ASP A 925 1.38 13.40 -31.79
C ASP A 925 1.90 12.98 -30.41
N GLU A 926 1.68 13.81 -29.38
CA GLU A 926 2.20 13.59 -28.03
C GLU A 926 1.32 12.61 -27.23
N LEU A 927 0.04 12.44 -27.64
CA LEU A 927 -0.78 11.31 -27.19
C LEU A 927 -0.46 10.06 -28.01
N ASP A 928 -0.22 10.20 -29.31
CA ASP A 928 0.21 9.09 -30.17
C ASP A 928 1.59 8.52 -29.77
N GLU A 929 2.40 9.30 -29.05
CA GLU A 929 3.61 8.87 -28.33
C GLU A 929 3.26 8.15 -27.01
N GLU A 930 2.37 8.70 -26.17
CA GLU A 930 1.96 8.07 -24.89
C GLU A 930 1.17 6.77 -25.05
N PHE A 931 0.53 6.54 -26.20
CA PHE A 931 -0.24 5.32 -26.51
C PHE A 931 0.46 4.38 -27.51
N ASP A 932 1.73 4.64 -27.88
CA ASP A 932 2.51 3.70 -28.69
C ASP A 932 2.91 2.46 -27.87
N THR A 933 3.11 1.34 -28.56
CA THR A 933 3.57 0.09 -27.94
C THR A 933 5.08 0.12 -27.70
N PHE A 934 5.59 -0.83 -26.90
CA PHE A 934 7.02 -1.12 -26.85
C PHE A 934 7.28 -2.60 -27.19
N PRO A 935 7.94 -2.93 -28.31
CA PRO A 935 8.46 -2.03 -29.35
C PRO A 935 7.38 -1.17 -30.04
N THR A 936 7.81 -0.03 -30.59
CA THR A 936 6.93 0.91 -31.32
C THR A 936 6.28 0.24 -32.53
N SER A 937 5.01 0.58 -32.75
CA SER A 937 4.22 0.15 -33.93
C SER A 937 4.35 1.11 -35.11
N LYS A 938 5.23 2.12 -35.03
CA LYS A 938 5.30 3.25 -35.96
C LYS A 938 6.48 3.10 -36.94
N PRO A 939 6.36 3.64 -38.16
CA PRO A 939 7.46 3.61 -39.14
C PRO A 939 8.66 4.45 -38.68
N SER A 940 9.85 4.08 -39.17
CA SER A 940 11.15 4.64 -38.78
C SER A 940 11.23 6.17 -38.82
N ASP A 941 10.54 6.81 -39.76
CA ASP A 941 10.63 8.25 -39.97
C ASP A 941 9.86 9.03 -38.90
N VAL A 942 8.75 8.48 -38.41
CA VAL A 942 8.03 8.99 -37.24
C VAL A 942 8.87 8.82 -35.98
N VAL A 943 9.56 7.68 -35.83
CA VAL A 943 10.49 7.43 -34.72
C VAL A 943 11.67 8.42 -34.74
N ARG A 944 12.24 8.69 -35.92
CA ARG A 944 13.31 9.68 -36.11
C ARG A 944 12.85 11.10 -35.77
N MET A 945 11.69 11.51 -36.27
CA MET A 945 11.09 12.82 -35.95
C MET A 945 10.80 12.96 -34.45
N ARG A 946 10.27 11.93 -33.80
CA ARG A 946 10.10 11.88 -32.34
C ARG A 946 11.43 11.94 -31.60
N TYR A 947 12.48 11.27 -32.09
CA TYR A 947 13.83 11.33 -31.50
C TYR A 947 14.44 12.74 -31.58
N ASP A 948 14.33 13.43 -32.72
CA ASP A 948 14.87 14.79 -32.87
C ASP A 948 14.06 15.81 -32.03
N ARG A 949 12.74 15.63 -31.96
CA ARG A 949 11.85 16.36 -31.03
C ARG A 949 12.28 16.13 -29.57
N LEU A 950 12.47 14.88 -29.16
CA LEU A 950 12.97 14.48 -27.85
C LEU A 950 14.34 15.11 -27.57
N ARG A 951 15.29 15.07 -28.51
CA ARG A 951 16.63 15.67 -28.37
C ARG A 951 16.55 17.18 -28.11
N SER A 952 15.66 17.89 -28.82
CA SER A 952 15.45 19.33 -28.63
C SER A 952 14.88 19.69 -27.24
N VAL A 953 14.02 18.82 -26.67
CA VAL A 953 13.44 19.01 -25.34
C VAL A 953 14.38 18.50 -24.24
N ALA A 954 15.12 17.41 -24.47
CA ALA A 954 16.14 16.89 -23.58
C ALA A 954 17.23 17.94 -23.31
N GLY A 955 17.67 18.70 -24.32
CA GLY A 955 18.57 19.84 -24.12
C GLY A 955 18.01 20.97 -23.25
N ARG A 956 16.67 21.09 -23.14
CA ARG A 956 15.98 22.03 -22.22
C ARG A 956 15.68 21.42 -20.84
N VAL A 957 15.75 20.09 -20.73
CA VAL A 957 15.37 19.28 -19.56
C VAL A 957 16.58 18.56 -18.94
N GLN A 958 17.80 18.87 -19.41
CA GLN A 958 19.06 18.15 -19.14
C GLN A 958 19.50 18.14 -17.66
N THR A 959 18.77 18.80 -16.76
CA THR A 959 19.08 18.97 -15.34
C THR A 959 17.88 18.72 -14.42
N VAL A 960 17.57 17.44 -14.15
CA VAL A 960 16.89 16.97 -12.92
C VAL A 960 15.52 17.65 -12.63
N VAL A 961 14.77 17.99 -13.69
CA VAL A 961 13.60 18.89 -13.63
C VAL A 961 12.47 18.35 -12.73
N GLY A 962 12.12 17.07 -12.81
CA GLY A 962 11.03 16.49 -12.02
C GLY A 962 11.27 16.51 -10.51
N ASP A 963 12.48 16.17 -10.08
CA ASP A 963 12.87 16.14 -8.67
C ASP A 963 13.08 17.54 -8.10
N LEU A 964 13.67 18.46 -8.87
CA LEU A 964 13.86 19.84 -8.43
C LEU A 964 12.50 20.58 -8.31
N ALA A 965 11.54 20.31 -9.21
CA ALA A 965 10.15 20.76 -9.04
C ALA A 965 9.54 20.22 -7.74
N MET A 966 9.66 18.91 -7.49
CA MET A 966 9.13 18.26 -6.28
C MET A 966 9.76 18.79 -4.99
N GLN A 967 11.05 19.12 -5.02
CA GLN A 967 11.77 19.73 -3.90
C GLN A 967 11.31 21.17 -3.62
N GLY A 968 11.25 22.02 -4.64
CA GLY A 968 10.78 23.40 -4.46
C GLY A 968 9.30 23.48 -4.05
N GLU A 969 8.45 22.58 -4.54
CA GLU A 969 7.05 22.47 -4.09
C GLU A 969 6.93 22.02 -2.62
N ARG A 970 7.77 21.08 -2.18
CA ARG A 970 7.84 20.70 -0.76
C ARG A 970 8.30 21.87 0.11
N ALA A 971 9.28 22.65 -0.33
CA ALA A 971 9.67 23.88 0.36
C ALA A 971 8.52 24.90 0.42
N GLN A 972 7.77 25.10 -0.67
CA GLN A 972 6.56 25.94 -0.69
C GLN A 972 5.47 25.40 0.27
N SER A 973 5.36 24.08 0.43
CA SER A 973 4.34 23.46 1.28
C SER A 973 4.49 23.78 2.78
N LEU A 974 5.72 24.08 3.24
CA LEU A 974 6.03 24.46 4.62
C LEU A 974 5.19 25.63 5.13
N LEU A 975 4.81 26.56 4.24
CA LEU A 975 4.08 27.79 4.57
C LEU A 975 2.67 27.87 3.93
N SER A 976 2.23 26.84 3.20
CA SER A 976 0.97 26.88 2.44
C SER A 976 -0.22 26.20 3.13
N TRP A 977 -0.01 25.56 4.29
CA TRP A 977 -1.02 24.80 5.03
C TRP A 977 -1.66 23.65 4.23
N ARG A 978 -0.98 23.12 3.19
CA ARG A 978 -1.42 21.94 2.42
C ARG A 978 -1.39 20.64 3.25
N ASP A 979 -0.48 20.55 4.22
CA ASP A 979 -0.60 19.66 5.38
C ASP A 979 -0.67 20.56 6.63
N PRO A 980 -1.83 20.65 7.32
CA PRO A 980 -2.00 21.57 8.44
C PRO A 980 -1.16 21.17 9.66
N ARG A 981 -0.81 19.88 9.80
CA ARG A 981 0.00 19.36 10.92
C ARG A 981 1.47 19.69 10.68
N ALA A 982 1.99 19.40 9.49
CA ALA A 982 3.36 19.76 9.13
C ALA A 982 3.60 21.27 9.17
N THR A 983 2.70 22.08 8.58
CA THR A 983 2.83 23.54 8.61
C THR A 983 2.81 24.09 10.05
N ALA A 984 1.94 23.56 10.93
CA ALA A 984 1.94 23.95 12.35
C ALA A 984 3.26 23.60 13.06
N ILE A 985 3.82 22.40 12.85
CA ILE A 985 5.12 22.00 13.41
C ILE A 985 6.24 22.92 12.89
N PHE A 986 6.24 23.26 11.60
CA PHE A 986 7.27 24.13 11.02
C PHE A 986 7.19 25.57 11.53
N ILE A 987 5.98 26.12 11.70
CA ILE A 987 5.76 27.48 12.21
C ILE A 987 6.16 27.57 13.69
N THR A 988 5.78 26.59 14.52
CA THR A 988 6.20 26.58 15.95
C THR A 988 7.70 26.36 16.10
N LEU A 989 8.30 25.47 15.30
CA LEU A 989 9.76 25.31 15.25
C LEU A 989 10.46 26.61 14.83
N SER A 990 9.92 27.33 13.83
CA SER A 990 10.48 28.62 13.38
C SER A 990 10.45 29.67 14.49
N LEU A 991 9.37 29.75 15.27
CA LEU A 991 9.29 30.64 16.44
C LEU A 991 10.32 30.26 17.52
N ILE A 992 10.45 28.97 17.83
CA ILE A 992 11.44 28.47 18.81
C ILE A 992 12.86 28.81 18.35
N VAL A 993 13.19 28.58 17.07
CA VAL A 993 14.50 28.89 16.50
C VAL A 993 14.76 30.40 16.49
N ALA A 994 13.76 31.25 16.20
CA ALA A 994 13.90 32.70 16.30
C ALA A 994 14.24 33.16 17.73
N VAL A 995 13.56 32.60 18.75
CA VAL A 995 13.83 32.91 20.17
C VAL A 995 15.19 32.39 20.61
N VAL A 996 15.58 31.17 20.25
CA VAL A 996 16.90 30.63 20.59
C VAL A 996 18.01 31.45 19.95
N LEU A 997 17.93 31.75 18.65
CA LEU A 997 18.94 32.55 17.94
C LEU A 997 18.99 34.02 18.39
N TYR A 998 17.95 34.53 19.04
CA TYR A 998 17.97 35.86 19.68
C TYR A 998 18.70 35.86 21.03
N VAL A 999 18.69 34.73 21.75
CA VAL A 999 19.33 34.58 23.08
C VAL A 999 20.75 34.00 22.98
N THR A 1000 21.04 33.16 21.98
CA THR A 1000 22.35 32.52 21.80
C THR A 1000 23.12 33.13 20.62
N PRO A 1001 24.34 33.68 20.82
CA PRO A 1001 25.17 34.19 19.73
C PRO A 1001 25.40 33.14 18.64
N PHE A 1002 25.37 33.57 17.37
CA PHE A 1002 25.42 32.63 16.23
C PHE A 1002 26.68 31.76 16.24
N GLN A 1003 27.78 32.28 16.81
CA GLN A 1003 29.06 31.60 16.96
C GLN A 1003 28.93 30.28 17.74
N VAL A 1004 28.17 30.28 18.84
CA VAL A 1004 27.94 29.09 19.68
C VAL A 1004 27.18 28.02 18.88
N VAL A 1005 26.15 28.45 18.15
CA VAL A 1005 25.34 27.57 17.29
C VAL A 1005 26.19 27.00 16.15
N ALA A 1006 27.04 27.81 15.53
CA ALA A 1006 27.97 27.38 14.48
C ALA A 1006 29.00 26.37 14.98
N VAL A 1007 29.56 26.57 16.19
CA VAL A 1007 30.50 25.62 16.82
C VAL A 1007 29.81 24.29 17.13
N VAL A 1008 28.62 24.32 17.74
CA VAL A 1008 27.84 23.09 18.06
C VAL A 1008 27.42 22.35 16.78
N ALA A 1009 26.92 23.06 15.77
CA ALA A 1009 26.54 22.47 14.48
C ALA A 1009 27.76 21.91 13.73
N GLY A 1010 28.90 22.63 13.77
CA GLY A 1010 30.17 22.21 13.20
C GLY A 1010 30.67 20.91 13.81
N MET A 1011 30.77 20.83 15.14
CA MET A 1011 31.13 19.59 15.84
C MET A 1011 30.15 18.43 15.51
N TYR A 1012 28.85 18.70 15.46
CA TYR A 1012 27.85 17.69 15.11
C TYR A 1012 27.99 17.18 13.66
N MET A 1013 28.35 18.03 12.68
CA MET A 1013 28.59 17.60 11.30
C MET A 1013 29.95 16.90 11.13
N LEU A 1014 31.01 17.43 11.75
CA LEU A 1014 32.36 16.89 11.67
C LEU A 1014 32.53 15.56 12.43
N ARG A 1015 31.60 15.20 13.32
CA ARG A 1015 31.64 13.95 14.11
C ARG A 1015 32.06 12.73 13.29
N HIS A 1016 32.91 11.90 13.89
CA HIS A 1016 33.54 10.75 13.25
C HIS A 1016 32.51 9.80 12.59
N PRO A 1017 32.78 9.20 11.41
CA PRO A 1017 31.80 8.37 10.67
C PRO A 1017 31.13 7.26 11.48
N ARG A 1018 31.80 6.66 12.48
CA ARG A 1018 31.21 5.67 13.39
C ARG A 1018 30.00 6.20 14.19
N PHE A 1019 29.90 7.51 14.40
CA PHE A 1019 28.76 8.18 15.05
C PHE A 1019 27.76 8.80 14.06
N ARG A 1020 27.95 8.61 12.75
CA ARG A 1020 26.99 9.04 11.72
C ARG A 1020 26.02 7.88 11.45
N SER A 1021 24.74 8.11 11.72
CA SER A 1021 23.68 7.15 11.42
C SER A 1021 23.56 6.97 9.90
N LYS A 1022 23.51 5.72 9.41
CA LYS A 1022 23.14 5.40 8.02
C LYS A 1022 21.68 5.80 7.66
N GLN A 1023 20.90 6.26 8.65
CA GLN A 1023 19.53 6.73 8.45
C GLN A 1023 19.50 8.24 8.16
N PRO A 1024 18.55 8.71 7.33
CA PRO A 1024 18.30 10.13 7.11
C PRO A 1024 17.97 10.91 8.40
N SER A 1025 18.39 12.18 8.44
CA SER A 1025 18.16 13.07 9.58
C SER A 1025 16.70 13.47 9.75
N VAL A 1026 16.31 13.84 10.98
CA VAL A 1026 14.94 14.25 11.33
C VAL A 1026 14.40 15.38 10.42
N PRO A 1027 15.13 16.48 10.13
CA PRO A 1027 14.64 17.51 9.20
C PRO A 1027 14.46 17.01 7.76
N PHE A 1028 15.30 16.08 7.29
CA PHE A 1028 15.21 15.49 5.96
C PHE A 1028 14.03 14.52 5.85
N ASN A 1029 13.74 13.77 6.92
CA ASN A 1029 12.54 12.93 7.03
C ASN A 1029 11.27 13.79 6.98
N PHE A 1030 11.22 14.83 7.82
CA PHE A 1030 10.13 15.80 7.84
C PHE A 1030 9.89 16.38 6.44
N TYR A 1031 10.94 16.87 5.79
CA TYR A 1031 10.89 17.45 4.45
C TYR A 1031 10.44 16.45 3.37
N LYS A 1032 10.94 15.21 3.36
CA LYS A 1032 10.51 14.19 2.38
C LYS A 1032 9.04 13.77 2.54
N ARG A 1033 8.46 13.93 3.71
CA ARG A 1033 7.05 13.59 4.01
C ARG A 1033 6.06 14.65 3.54
N LEU A 1034 6.54 15.86 3.24
CA LEU A 1034 5.70 16.96 2.76
C LEU A 1034 5.04 16.66 1.40
N PRO A 1035 3.79 17.11 1.19
CA PRO A 1035 3.07 16.90 -0.05
C PRO A 1035 3.59 17.81 -1.19
N ALA A 1036 3.82 17.22 -2.36
CA ALA A 1036 4.09 17.95 -3.59
C ALA A 1036 2.78 18.23 -4.37
N LYS A 1037 2.85 18.98 -5.48
CA LYS A 1037 1.74 19.11 -6.44
C LYS A 1037 1.71 17.94 -7.44
N GLY A 1038 2.75 17.10 -7.48
CA GLY A 1038 2.80 15.90 -8.32
C GLY A 1038 1.59 14.97 -8.17
N ASP A 1039 1.00 14.93 -6.97
CA ASP A 1039 -0.25 14.20 -6.63
C ASP A 1039 -1.47 14.59 -7.47
N MET A 1040 -1.37 15.70 -8.21
CA MET A 1040 -2.42 16.29 -9.04
C MET A 1040 -2.13 16.10 -10.55
N LEU A 1041 -1.15 15.25 -10.91
CA LEU A 1041 -0.74 14.95 -12.29
C LEU A 1041 -1.33 13.64 -12.84
N LEU A 1042 -1.78 13.70 -14.10
CA LEU A 1042 -2.46 12.63 -14.85
C LEU A 1042 -1.50 11.79 -15.74
#